data_AF-A0AAW1I3D0-F1
#
_entry.id   AF-A0AAW1I3D0-F1
#
_cell.length_a   1.000
_cell.length_b   1.000
_cell.length_c   1.000
_cell.angle_alpha   90.00
_cell.angle_beta   90.00
_cell.angle_gamma   90.00
#
_symmetry.space_group_name_H-M   'P 1'
#
loop_
_entity.id
_entity.type
_entity.pdbx_description
1 polymer ?
#
loop_
_entity_poly.entity_id
_entity_poly.type
_entity_poly.pdbx_seq_one_letter_code
_entity_poly.pdbx_strand_id
1 'polypeptide(L)'
;MKFNFDIPETSYNNGDKSTEKKENKNVNKNDNQLSILSPSSSTPKDELRWVPLQEHPVFTSTGESSAAVDSSARRWFPRNLIAWDEASRIYFWDSELDCLHRISIRLGEPDPTSVVAAFPSKVLEADIEIDFVVDKISINKNGSALLLGSSDGIHVLFFNGRTSAKDNSIICRTVSVGNEVYQKSSSAIRILQVMWHPCSDTHLAVLSSDSVFRIFDLSTELDQPEQEFLLQPVERGRSRSASSICPVDFSFGRDHLWDRFSVFILFSDGSVYVICPVAPFGSVYLWESIVEIFSDAQTFGQKSADSVGVTNSSMAISWLEATFPELNRQGMEASHISEVKARPFVFIDSSLSLQGPLCKVYRGQEDDPGFRGAECSGHAVSFLYNSAGKDSILVTSWSGGQLQIDALADEIQPLWNNGNRPRVSFDSHDSILGFAMICESVGELSVVRLDQPLEYCDWSGHPPPLLRLAIVDLDLPIGKFGDSTISMFIDPLISERIYCLHDGGVDSIVLHFLPFTHQGSKEGQMVKTPSVHPVFSACSAASSASLCGFVVLSDSFGYSWIAGITSTRECIVLEMKTWDILVPKVMDKDMKPIESEQGDRITPDIISRELVGPKVVMVPQGSNLRSVAADSIDGRSALHEYFKLFHENYVEYVHKVCFELKHHGPHVEKIIDNLRTRLSAAQQKLLSAEQKQPQIDERIKRAIHRHESLEERLHKLRTLPGIHKNPVTRAKREFKADLDSFAGVKLDALHYSGKPMFGSISYSTTPSISATQASQPSPSTGAMLVYSPSYSPALVVRIVYIFRCVVGGSGFEIKRGSHE
;
A
#
# COMPACT_ATOMS: atom_id res chain seq x y z
N MET A 1 -3.94 -15.35 7.24
CA MET A 1 -4.64 -15.35 8.54
C MET A 1 -3.62 -15.48 9.67
N LYS A 2 -3.36 -14.41 10.42
CA LYS A 2 -2.70 -14.46 11.73
C LYS A 2 -3.79 -14.27 12.79
N PHE A 3 -3.90 -15.19 13.75
CA PHE A 3 -4.79 -15.05 14.91
C PHE A 3 -3.93 -14.84 16.15
N ASN A 4 -3.74 -13.59 16.55
CA ASN A 4 -3.07 -13.27 17.81
C ASN A 4 -4.10 -13.34 18.95
N PHE A 5 -3.83 -14.18 19.95
CA PHE A 5 -4.49 -14.19 21.25
C PHE A 5 -3.47 -13.75 22.30
N ASP A 6 -3.81 -12.71 23.06
CA ASP A 6 -2.91 -12.17 24.09
C ASP A 6 -2.74 -13.16 25.25
N ILE A 7 -1.51 -13.65 25.44
CA ILE A 7 -1.10 -14.39 26.64
C ILE A 7 0.24 -13.81 27.12
N PRO A 8 0.32 -13.27 28.36
CA PRO A 8 1.58 -12.76 28.88
C PRO A 8 2.49 -13.94 29.28
N GLU A 9 3.62 -14.10 28.60
CA GLU A 9 4.62 -15.10 28.97
C GLU A 9 5.34 -14.68 30.27
N THR A 10 5.40 -15.60 31.23
CA THR A 10 6.21 -15.45 32.45
C THR A 10 7.38 -16.41 32.43
N SER A 11 8.57 -15.89 32.69
CA SER A 11 9.86 -16.61 32.64
C SER A 11 9.86 -17.92 33.42
N TYR A 12 10.23 -19.02 32.76
CA TYR A 12 10.59 -20.27 33.42
C TYR A 12 12.09 -20.35 33.70
N ASN A 13 12.45 -20.83 34.89
CA ASN A 13 13.80 -21.28 35.20
C ASN A 13 13.72 -22.60 36.01
N ASN A 14 14.73 -23.44 35.86
CA ASN A 14 14.82 -24.88 36.20
C ASN A 14 14.23 -25.34 37.57
N GLY A 15 13.66 -26.57 37.65
CA GLY A 15 13.20 -27.11 38.94
C GLY A 15 12.49 -28.49 39.02
N ASP A 16 13.08 -29.55 38.47
CA ASP A 16 13.04 -30.98 38.89
C ASP A 16 11.79 -31.69 39.56
N LYS A 17 11.45 -32.87 39.01
CA LYS A 17 10.90 -34.11 39.66
C LYS A 17 9.63 -34.12 40.57
N SER A 18 8.57 -34.72 40.00
CA SER A 18 7.98 -36.04 40.39
C SER A 18 6.76 -36.22 41.36
N THR A 19 5.97 -37.25 41.03
CA THR A 19 5.09 -38.13 41.86
C THR A 19 3.85 -37.62 42.63
N GLU A 20 2.69 -37.82 41.96
CA GLU A 20 1.62 -38.77 42.33
C GLU A 20 0.77 -38.75 43.65
N LYS A 21 -0.54 -38.99 43.42
CA LYS A 21 -1.50 -39.87 44.15
C LYS A 21 -2.42 -39.32 45.29
N LYS A 22 -3.72 -39.29 44.91
CA LYS A 22 -4.90 -39.98 45.54
C LYS A 22 -5.78 -39.31 46.62
N GLU A 23 -6.98 -38.94 46.15
CA GLU A 23 -8.30 -39.48 46.56
C GLU A 23 -9.11 -38.98 47.80
N ASN A 24 -10.31 -38.47 47.46
CA ASN A 24 -11.65 -38.92 47.91
C ASN A 24 -12.39 -38.31 49.13
N LYS A 25 -13.52 -37.67 48.78
CA LYS A 25 -14.93 -38.02 49.15
C LYS A 25 -15.70 -37.24 50.25
N ASN A 26 -16.90 -36.76 49.82
CA ASN A 26 -18.23 -36.91 50.48
C ASN A 26 -18.60 -36.01 51.70
N VAL A 27 -19.88 -35.61 51.94
CA VAL A 27 -21.12 -35.50 51.11
C VAL A 27 -22.24 -34.72 51.88
N ASN A 28 -23.37 -34.39 51.21
CA ASN A 28 -24.72 -33.98 51.74
C ASN A 28 -25.03 -32.55 52.23
N LYS A 29 -25.70 -31.78 51.34
CA LYS A 29 -27.08 -31.25 51.43
C LYS A 29 -27.80 -31.07 52.80
N ASN A 30 -28.53 -29.94 52.94
CA ASN A 30 -30.00 -29.88 52.74
C ASN A 30 -30.54 -28.42 52.71
N ASP A 31 -31.73 -28.23 52.13
CA ASP A 31 -32.38 -26.92 51.87
C ASP A 31 -33.46 -26.54 52.91
N ASN A 32 -33.83 -25.25 52.98
CA ASN A 32 -35.23 -24.81 53.13
C ASN A 32 -35.45 -23.33 52.77
N GLN A 33 -36.68 -22.96 52.37
CA GLN A 33 -37.05 -21.62 51.87
C GLN A 33 -37.82 -20.79 52.90
N LEU A 34 -37.79 -19.45 52.73
CA LEU A 34 -38.97 -18.57 52.78
C LEU A 34 -38.65 -17.21 52.10
N SER A 35 -39.69 -16.42 51.78
CA SER A 35 -39.61 -15.31 50.80
C SER A 35 -39.99 -13.94 51.38
N ILE A 36 -39.52 -12.87 50.72
CA ILE A 36 -40.11 -11.51 50.66
C ILE A 36 -39.50 -10.75 49.46
N LEU A 37 -40.22 -9.76 48.92
CA LEU A 37 -39.88 -9.01 47.69
C LEU A 37 -38.94 -7.81 47.95
N SER A 38 -38.32 -7.28 46.90
CA SER A 38 -37.52 -6.03 46.92
C SER A 38 -37.57 -5.32 45.55
N PRO A 39 -37.43 -3.98 45.49
CA PRO A 39 -37.65 -3.18 44.28
C PRO A 39 -36.43 -3.14 43.33
N SER A 40 -36.67 -2.74 42.08
CA SER A 40 -35.70 -2.74 40.98
C SER A 40 -34.90 -1.44 40.85
N SER A 41 -33.61 -1.56 40.51
CA SER A 41 -32.76 -0.48 39.98
C SER A 41 -31.93 -0.98 38.80
N SER A 42 -31.88 -0.22 37.70
CA SER A 42 -31.28 -0.65 36.43
C SER A 42 -30.26 0.37 35.90
N THR A 43 -29.10 -0.12 35.45
CA THR A 43 -28.13 0.63 34.63
C THR A 43 -27.93 -0.08 33.29
N PRO A 44 -27.81 0.64 32.15
CA PRO A 44 -27.62 0.01 30.85
C PRO A 44 -26.30 -0.76 30.72
N LYS A 45 -26.22 -1.62 29.71
CA LYS A 45 -24.97 -2.04 29.08
C LYS A 45 -24.99 -1.47 27.67
N ASP A 46 -23.91 -0.83 27.23
CA ASP A 46 -23.83 -0.37 25.85
C ASP A 46 -23.69 -1.57 24.90
N GLU A 47 -24.67 -1.72 24.02
CA GLU A 47 -24.68 -2.74 22.98
C GLU A 47 -23.79 -2.29 21.81
N LEU A 48 -22.81 -3.12 21.45
CA LEU A 48 -21.92 -2.89 20.31
C LEU A 48 -22.73 -2.90 19.01
N ARG A 49 -22.64 -1.83 18.22
CA ARG A 49 -23.35 -1.66 16.94
C ARG A 49 -22.36 -1.65 15.78
N TRP A 50 -22.84 -1.98 14.59
CA TRP A 50 -22.09 -1.83 13.35
C TRP A 50 -22.83 -0.83 12.46
N VAL A 51 -22.11 0.17 11.95
CA VAL A 51 -22.63 1.26 11.10
C VAL A 51 -21.71 1.43 9.89
N PRO A 52 -22.14 1.98 8.75
CA PRO A 52 -21.24 2.37 7.67
C PRO A 52 -20.12 3.29 8.19
N LEU A 53 -18.89 3.14 7.71
CA LEU A 53 -17.75 3.94 8.21
C LEU A 53 -17.96 5.45 7.99
N GLN A 54 -18.63 5.85 6.89
CA GLN A 54 -19.03 7.24 6.61
C GLN A 54 -20.01 7.81 7.67
N GLU A 55 -20.84 6.96 8.25
CA GLU A 55 -21.89 7.32 9.22
C GLU A 55 -21.43 7.21 10.68
N HIS A 56 -20.15 6.88 10.92
CA HIS A 56 -19.66 6.63 12.27
C HIS A 56 -19.60 7.94 13.10
N PRO A 57 -20.21 8.04 14.29
CA PRO A 57 -20.36 9.30 15.05
C PRO A 57 -19.09 10.07 15.43
N VAL A 58 -17.90 9.50 15.29
CA VAL A 58 -16.61 10.24 15.42
C VAL A 58 -16.44 11.27 14.29
N PHE A 59 -17.10 11.04 13.16
CA PHE A 59 -17.05 11.87 11.95
C PHE A 59 -18.28 12.77 11.80
N THR A 60 -19.26 12.69 12.70
CA THR A 60 -20.42 13.60 12.70
C THR A 60 -20.05 14.93 13.34
N SER A 61 -20.03 15.98 12.53
CA SER A 61 -19.77 17.36 12.97
C SER A 61 -20.71 17.79 14.10
N THR A 62 -20.16 17.98 15.30
CA THR A 62 -20.78 18.77 16.36
C THR A 62 -20.63 20.24 15.98
N GLY A 63 -21.63 20.75 15.26
CA GLY A 63 -21.56 22.05 14.57
C GLY A 63 -21.57 23.28 15.49
N GLU A 64 -20.50 23.50 16.27
CA GLU A 64 -20.31 24.73 17.05
C GLU A 64 -18.83 25.12 17.30
N SER A 65 -17.92 24.84 16.35
CA SER A 65 -16.58 25.45 16.33
C SER A 65 -16.03 25.66 14.90
N SER A 66 -16.23 26.84 14.33
CA SER A 66 -15.58 27.26 13.08
C SER A 66 -14.22 27.95 13.33
N ALA A 67 -13.39 27.34 14.17
CA ALA A 67 -11.98 27.71 14.30
C ALA A 67 -11.19 27.21 13.08
N ALA A 68 -11.13 28.01 12.04
CA ALA A 68 -10.28 27.74 10.88
C ALA A 68 -8.80 27.81 11.28
N VAL A 69 -8.23 26.68 11.70
CA VAL A 69 -6.82 26.57 12.11
C VAL A 69 -5.92 26.95 10.94
N ASP A 70 -5.09 27.97 11.18
CA ASP A 70 -4.52 28.84 10.16
C ASP A 70 -3.91 28.10 8.95
N SER A 71 -4.41 28.43 7.76
CA SER A 71 -3.95 27.90 6.47
C SER A 71 -2.88 28.76 5.80
N SER A 72 -2.39 29.81 6.47
CA SER A 72 -1.38 30.74 5.91
C SER A 72 0.09 30.33 6.17
N ALA A 73 0.35 29.42 7.11
CA ALA A 73 1.68 28.88 7.34
C ALA A 73 2.06 27.82 6.28
N ARG A 74 3.23 27.98 5.65
CA ARG A 74 3.81 26.96 4.74
C ARG A 74 4.10 25.67 5.51
N ARG A 75 3.26 24.65 5.31
CA ARG A 75 3.42 23.33 5.96
C ARG A 75 4.44 22.51 5.16
N TRP A 76 5.63 22.33 5.74
CA TRP A 76 6.71 21.51 5.17
C TRP A 76 6.60 20.02 5.53
N PHE A 77 5.66 19.65 6.40
CA PHE A 77 5.52 18.30 6.94
C PHE A 77 4.22 17.65 6.45
N PRO A 78 4.23 16.38 6.00
CA PRO A 78 3.08 15.74 5.35
C PRO A 78 1.99 15.38 6.36
N ARG A 79 0.78 15.94 6.17
CA ARG A 79 -0.36 15.74 7.09
C ARG A 79 -1.14 14.47 6.75
N ASN A 80 -1.27 13.55 7.72
CA ASN A 80 -2.19 12.42 7.66
C ASN A 80 -2.63 11.97 9.05
N LEU A 81 -3.88 12.26 9.42
CA LEU A 81 -4.47 11.97 10.74
C LEU A 81 -5.24 10.64 10.83
N ILE A 82 -5.09 9.75 9.85
CA ILE A 82 -5.69 8.41 9.85
C ILE A 82 -4.63 7.34 9.54
N ALA A 83 -4.73 6.18 10.21
CA ALA A 83 -3.91 5.00 9.95
C ALA A 83 -4.74 3.70 10.03
N TRP A 84 -4.25 2.61 9.44
CA TRP A 84 -4.87 1.29 9.41
C TRP A 84 -3.84 0.21 9.78
N ASP A 85 -4.23 -0.82 10.53
CA ASP A 85 -3.34 -1.92 10.95
C ASP A 85 -3.17 -3.05 9.91
N GLU A 86 -3.42 -2.76 8.62
CA GLU A 86 -3.43 -3.73 7.51
C GLU A 86 -4.34 -4.96 7.75
N ALA A 87 -5.29 -4.89 8.70
CA ALA A 87 -6.09 -6.03 9.13
C ALA A 87 -7.56 -5.70 9.44
N SER A 88 -7.84 -4.88 10.46
CA SER A 88 -9.19 -4.78 11.04
C SER A 88 -9.46 -3.51 11.88
N ARG A 89 -8.51 -2.58 11.99
CA ARG A 89 -8.66 -1.39 12.86
C ARG A 89 -8.14 -0.15 12.16
N ILE A 90 -9.01 0.86 12.12
CA ILE A 90 -8.65 2.23 11.78
C ILE A 90 -8.34 2.99 13.07
N TYR A 91 -7.37 3.89 12.99
CA TYR A 91 -6.96 4.80 14.03
C TYR A 91 -7.12 6.21 13.47
N PHE A 92 -7.84 7.08 14.18
CA PHE A 92 -8.05 8.48 13.81
C PHE A 92 -7.63 9.37 14.97
N TRP A 93 -6.82 10.40 14.67
CA TRP A 93 -6.38 11.38 15.65
C TRP A 93 -7.34 12.57 15.71
N ASP A 94 -8.00 12.74 16.86
CA ASP A 94 -8.87 13.87 17.14
C ASP A 94 -8.06 15.02 17.75
N SER A 95 -7.81 16.05 16.94
CA SER A 95 -7.03 17.23 17.35
C SER A 95 -7.81 18.27 18.17
N GLU A 96 -9.11 18.06 18.44
CA GLU A 96 -9.90 18.91 19.35
C GLU A 96 -10.08 18.26 20.73
N LEU A 97 -10.02 16.93 20.79
CA LEU A 97 -10.12 16.14 22.03
C LEU A 97 -8.76 15.62 22.55
N ASP A 98 -7.66 15.90 21.82
CA ASP A 98 -6.29 15.41 22.10
C ASP A 98 -6.24 13.87 22.31
N CYS A 99 -6.99 13.13 21.48
CA CYS A 99 -7.20 11.70 21.69
C CYS A 99 -7.28 10.88 20.40
N LEU A 100 -7.03 9.58 20.54
CA LEU A 100 -6.96 8.64 19.43
C LEU A 100 -8.18 7.71 19.44
N HIS A 101 -9.02 7.81 18.41
CA HIS A 101 -10.14 6.88 18.21
C HIS A 101 -9.67 5.62 17.51
N ARG A 102 -9.73 4.47 18.20
CA ARG A 102 -9.54 3.15 17.61
C ARG A 102 -10.89 2.55 17.23
N ILE A 103 -11.12 2.45 15.92
CA ILE A 103 -12.35 2.00 15.29
C ILE A 103 -12.10 0.61 14.69
N SER A 104 -12.74 -0.44 15.22
CA SER A 104 -12.70 -1.75 14.56
C SER A 104 -13.60 -1.71 13.31
N ILE A 105 -13.08 -2.19 12.18
CA ILE A 105 -13.79 -2.24 10.90
C ILE A 105 -13.99 -3.68 10.42
N ARG A 106 -14.93 -3.86 9.50
CA ARG A 106 -15.01 -5.01 8.60
C ARG A 106 -15.08 -4.52 7.16
N LEU A 107 -14.46 -5.28 6.27
CA LEU A 107 -14.42 -5.06 4.84
C LEU A 107 -15.22 -6.18 4.17
N GLY A 108 -16.09 -5.84 3.22
CA GLY A 108 -16.89 -6.82 2.48
C GLY A 108 -18.08 -7.44 3.24
N GLU A 109 -18.46 -6.91 4.42
CA GLU A 109 -19.63 -7.35 5.20
C GLU A 109 -20.62 -6.18 5.43
N PRO A 110 -21.92 -6.31 5.10
CA PRO A 110 -22.60 -7.50 4.57
C PRO A 110 -22.40 -7.74 3.07
N ASP A 111 -22.04 -6.70 2.31
CA ASP A 111 -21.86 -6.75 0.86
C ASP A 111 -20.38 -6.55 0.48
N PRO A 112 -19.86 -7.14 -0.61
CA PRO A 112 -18.43 -7.09 -0.98
C PRO A 112 -17.84 -5.69 -1.21
N THR A 113 -18.69 -4.66 -1.33
CA THR A 113 -18.29 -3.26 -1.54
C THR A 113 -18.39 -2.41 -0.27
N SER A 114 -18.89 -2.98 0.83
CA SER A 114 -19.22 -2.26 2.06
C SER A 114 -18.07 -2.24 3.09
N VAL A 115 -17.98 -1.15 3.84
CA VAL A 115 -17.03 -0.95 4.95
C VAL A 115 -17.82 -0.52 6.17
N VAL A 116 -17.89 -1.38 7.18
CA VAL A 116 -18.66 -1.14 8.42
C VAL A 116 -17.74 -1.00 9.64
N ALA A 117 -18.08 -0.06 10.50
CA ALA A 117 -17.35 0.35 11.69
C ALA A 117 -18.09 -0.02 12.97
N ALA A 118 -17.35 -0.41 14.00
CA ALA A 118 -17.88 -0.72 15.32
C ALA A 118 -18.11 0.57 16.14
N PHE A 119 -19.35 0.77 16.58
CA PHE A 119 -19.75 1.86 17.48
C PHE A 119 -20.10 1.31 18.89
N PRO A 120 -19.65 1.94 19.98
CA PRO A 120 -18.75 3.10 20.02
C PRO A 120 -17.28 2.75 19.68
N SER A 121 -16.55 3.73 19.14
CA SER A 121 -15.08 3.66 19.03
C SER A 121 -14.43 3.52 20.40
N LYS A 122 -13.29 2.82 20.50
CA LYS A 122 -12.51 2.85 21.73
C LYS A 122 -11.59 4.07 21.73
N VAL A 123 -11.74 4.94 22.72
CA VAL A 123 -10.88 6.12 22.91
C VAL A 123 -9.58 5.73 23.62
N LEU A 124 -8.46 6.22 23.10
CA LEU A 124 -7.12 6.09 23.66
C LEU A 124 -6.58 7.50 23.93
N GLU A 125 -6.14 7.75 25.16
CA GLU A 125 -5.58 9.02 25.67
C GLU A 125 -4.08 8.84 25.91
N ALA A 126 -3.28 9.90 25.80
CA ALA A 126 -1.89 9.88 26.25
C ALA A 126 -1.78 9.96 27.79
N ASP A 127 -0.71 9.42 28.37
CA ASP A 127 -0.38 9.62 29.81
C ASP A 127 0.47 10.86 30.09
N ILE A 128 0.79 11.65 29.06
CA ILE A 128 1.42 12.98 29.10
C ILE A 128 0.67 13.94 28.16
N GLU A 129 0.77 15.24 28.42
CA GLU A 129 0.28 16.32 27.54
C GLU A 129 1.14 16.39 26.26
N ILE A 130 0.52 16.56 25.10
CA ILE A 130 1.20 16.66 23.81
C ILE A 130 1.43 18.15 23.50
N ASP A 131 2.70 18.54 23.37
CA ASP A 131 3.15 19.94 23.30
C ASP A 131 3.20 20.53 21.87
N PHE A 132 2.84 19.75 20.85
CA PHE A 132 2.80 20.15 19.44
C PHE A 132 1.52 19.69 18.72
N VAL A 133 1.16 20.37 17.63
CA VAL A 133 0.04 19.95 16.77
C VAL A 133 0.46 18.71 15.99
N VAL A 134 -0.15 17.55 16.27
CA VAL A 134 0.10 16.32 15.48
C VAL A 134 -0.37 16.54 14.04
N ASP A 135 0.53 16.34 13.08
CA ASP A 135 0.22 16.39 11.64
C ASP A 135 0.10 14.99 11.04
N LYS A 136 0.92 14.04 11.49
CA LYS A 136 1.01 12.68 10.93
C LYS A 136 0.88 11.63 12.01
N ILE A 137 0.08 10.58 11.74
CA ILE A 137 0.08 9.34 12.52
C ILE A 137 0.49 8.13 11.68
N SER A 138 1.10 7.13 12.32
CA SER A 138 1.46 5.87 11.66
C SER A 138 1.60 4.72 12.66
N ILE A 139 1.07 3.55 12.34
CA ILE A 139 1.12 2.37 13.22
C ILE A 139 2.32 1.48 12.91
N ASN A 140 2.93 0.87 13.93
CA ASN A 140 4.01 -0.09 13.71
C ASN A 140 3.49 -1.43 13.14
N LYS A 141 4.39 -2.17 12.50
CA LYS A 141 4.11 -3.39 11.73
C LYS A 141 3.36 -4.50 12.48
N ASN A 142 3.47 -4.57 13.81
CA ASN A 142 2.76 -5.54 14.64
C ASN A 142 1.49 -4.99 15.34
N GLY A 143 1.17 -3.71 15.18
CA GLY A 143 -0.04 -3.07 15.71
C GLY A 143 -0.03 -2.83 17.23
N SER A 144 1.15 -2.67 17.85
CA SER A 144 1.31 -2.42 19.30
C SER A 144 1.56 -0.96 19.68
N ALA A 145 2.07 -0.14 18.74
CA ALA A 145 2.43 1.25 18.97
C ALA A 145 2.05 2.16 17.79
N LEU A 146 1.72 3.41 18.09
CA LEU A 146 1.40 4.46 17.12
C LEU A 146 2.33 5.65 17.28
N LEU A 147 2.97 6.04 16.18
CA LEU A 147 3.67 7.31 16.01
C LEU A 147 2.65 8.47 15.94
N LEU A 148 2.90 9.54 16.69
CA LEU A 148 2.36 10.88 16.50
C LEU A 148 3.53 11.81 16.14
N GLY A 149 3.49 12.50 15.00
CA GLY A 149 4.59 13.35 14.54
C GLY A 149 4.15 14.68 13.95
N SER A 150 5.03 15.67 14.04
CA SER A 150 4.98 16.97 13.39
C SER A 150 6.41 17.41 13.01
N SER A 151 6.59 18.63 12.49
CA SER A 151 7.93 19.22 12.28
C SER A 151 8.68 19.48 13.59
N ASP A 152 7.95 19.59 14.70
CA ASP A 152 8.42 20.16 15.96
C ASP A 152 8.66 19.11 17.06
N GLY A 153 8.16 17.88 16.88
CA GLY A 153 8.37 16.78 17.83
C GLY A 153 7.84 15.41 17.39
N ILE A 154 8.18 14.39 18.16
CA ILE A 154 7.80 12.99 17.94
C ILE A 154 7.33 12.38 19.26
N HIS A 155 6.12 11.84 19.28
CA HIS A 155 5.59 11.04 20.38
C HIS A 155 5.20 9.63 19.88
N VAL A 156 5.25 8.64 20.77
CA VAL A 156 4.77 7.28 20.48
C VAL A 156 3.83 6.79 21.59
N LEU A 157 2.58 6.47 21.22
CA LEU A 157 1.61 5.81 22.08
C LEU A 157 1.80 4.29 22.00
N PHE A 158 2.05 3.65 23.13
CA PHE A 158 1.98 2.19 23.28
C PHE A 158 0.58 1.77 23.76
N PHE A 159 -0.06 0.85 23.03
CA PHE A 159 -1.44 0.43 23.32
C PHE A 159 -1.59 -0.45 24.58
N ASN A 160 -0.49 -0.79 25.24
CA ASN A 160 -0.44 -1.51 26.52
C ASN A 160 -0.78 -0.60 27.72
N GLY A 161 -1.89 0.13 27.60
CA GLY A 161 -2.35 1.13 28.56
C GLY A 161 -3.28 0.60 29.67
N ARG A 162 -3.77 1.51 30.51
CA ARG A 162 -4.70 1.24 31.62
C ARG A 162 -6.08 1.78 31.30
N THR A 163 -7.15 1.03 31.59
CA THR A 163 -8.51 1.53 31.42
C THR A 163 -8.85 2.61 32.45
N SER A 164 -9.34 3.76 32.00
CA SER A 164 -9.87 4.83 32.85
C SER A 164 -11.10 4.35 33.61
N ALA A 165 -11.10 4.54 34.94
CA ALA A 165 -12.19 4.12 35.81
C ALA A 165 -13.44 5.04 35.77
N LYS A 166 -13.35 6.17 35.06
CA LYS A 166 -14.47 7.08 34.82
C LYS A 166 -15.17 6.76 33.50
N ASP A 167 -14.41 6.80 32.40
CA ASP A 167 -14.95 6.99 31.05
C ASP A 167 -14.64 5.80 30.10
N ASN A 168 -14.03 4.72 30.61
CA ASN A 168 -13.71 3.48 29.89
C ASN A 168 -12.72 3.62 28.69
N SER A 169 -12.13 4.80 28.52
CA SER A 169 -10.97 5.04 27.65
C SER A 169 -9.73 4.26 28.09
N ILE A 170 -8.70 4.16 27.23
CA ILE A 170 -7.38 3.65 27.62
C ILE A 170 -6.42 4.81 27.78
N ILE A 171 -5.85 4.99 28.96
CA ILE A 171 -4.66 5.83 29.16
C ILE A 171 -3.45 5.01 28.70
N CYS A 172 -2.90 5.36 27.55
CA CYS A 172 -1.76 4.72 26.90
C CYS A 172 -0.44 5.28 27.41
N ARG A 173 0.59 4.44 27.49
CA ARG A 173 1.95 4.92 27.78
C ARG A 173 2.44 5.68 26.56
N THR A 174 2.73 6.95 26.73
CA THR A 174 3.29 7.82 25.70
C THR A 174 4.75 8.14 26.03
N VAL A 175 5.60 8.20 25.02
CA VAL A 175 7.00 8.64 25.15
C VAL A 175 7.35 9.65 24.07
N SER A 176 8.16 10.65 24.41
CA SER A 176 8.86 11.47 23.41
C SER A 176 10.05 10.69 22.84
N VAL A 177 10.46 11.02 21.61
CA VAL A 177 11.59 10.40 20.90
C VAL A 177 12.51 11.51 20.39
N GLY A 178 13.79 11.46 20.77
CA GLY A 178 14.78 12.47 20.41
C GLY A 178 14.56 13.84 21.08
N ASN A 179 14.03 13.89 22.30
CA ASN A 179 13.73 15.14 23.03
C ASN A 179 14.95 16.09 23.09
N GLU A 180 16.14 15.53 23.35
CA GLU A 180 17.41 16.29 23.36
C GLU A 180 17.74 16.97 22.02
N VAL A 181 17.23 16.43 20.90
CA VAL A 181 17.47 16.92 19.53
C VAL A 181 16.37 17.88 19.07
N TYR A 182 15.10 17.56 19.33
CA TYR A 182 13.95 18.23 18.72
C TYR A 182 13.18 19.17 19.67
N GLN A 183 12.78 18.73 20.87
CA GLN A 183 11.91 19.49 21.79
C GLN A 183 12.65 20.53 22.64
N LYS A 184 13.97 20.39 22.83
CA LYS A 184 14.78 21.31 23.63
C LYS A 184 14.71 22.74 23.05
N SER A 185 14.33 23.74 23.85
CA SER A 185 13.93 25.11 23.43
C SER A 185 15.01 26.02 22.79
N SER A 186 16.03 25.42 22.17
CA SER A 186 17.06 26.03 21.33
C SER A 186 17.31 25.24 20.03
N SER A 187 16.50 24.23 19.72
CA SER A 187 16.59 23.43 18.49
C SER A 187 16.19 24.27 17.26
N ALA A 188 17.16 24.51 16.37
CA ALA A 188 16.88 25.00 15.02
C ALA A 188 16.64 23.86 14.01
N ILE A 189 16.60 22.62 14.51
CA ILE A 189 16.47 21.39 13.73
C ILE A 189 14.99 21.02 13.70
N ARG A 190 14.41 21.00 12.51
CA ARG A 190 13.03 20.54 12.29
C ARG A 190 13.04 19.15 11.70
N ILE A 191 12.03 18.37 12.05
CA ILE A 191 11.76 17.08 11.43
C ILE A 191 11.16 17.35 10.05
N LEU A 192 11.63 16.61 9.03
CA LEU A 192 11.11 16.68 7.66
C LEU A 192 10.22 15.48 7.35
N GLN A 193 10.68 14.29 7.71
CA GLN A 193 9.96 13.03 7.53
C GLN A 193 10.26 12.08 8.69
N VAL A 194 9.26 11.27 9.07
CA VAL A 194 9.41 10.19 10.05
C VAL A 194 8.60 8.95 9.63
N MET A 195 9.22 7.77 9.71
CA MET A 195 8.64 6.48 9.29
C MET A 195 9.11 5.32 10.17
N TRP A 196 8.25 4.31 10.35
CA TRP A 196 8.64 3.01 10.90
C TRP A 196 9.55 2.26 9.91
N HIS A 197 10.57 1.55 10.41
CA HIS A 197 11.43 0.71 9.56
C HIS A 197 10.71 -0.57 9.10
N PRO A 198 10.64 -0.91 7.79
CA PRO A 198 9.85 -2.05 7.28
C PRO A 198 10.18 -3.42 7.89
N CYS A 199 11.41 -3.60 8.38
CA CYS A 199 11.89 -4.83 9.02
C CYS A 199 11.91 -4.77 10.56
N SER A 200 11.34 -3.76 11.20
CA SER A 200 11.30 -3.67 12.67
C SER A 200 9.95 -3.22 13.22
N ASP A 201 9.65 -3.65 14.45
CA ASP A 201 8.48 -3.23 15.21
C ASP A 201 8.80 -2.06 16.18
N THR A 202 10.08 -1.81 16.47
CA THR A 202 10.52 -0.84 17.49
C THR A 202 11.30 0.35 16.93
N HIS A 203 11.70 0.33 15.66
CA HIS A 203 12.60 1.35 15.12
C HIS A 203 11.87 2.41 14.29
N LEU A 204 12.11 3.68 14.64
CA LEU A 204 11.69 4.85 13.91
C LEU A 204 12.88 5.50 13.21
N ALA A 205 12.73 5.79 11.92
CA ALA A 205 13.67 6.59 11.16
C ALA A 205 13.16 8.01 10.98
N VAL A 206 14.06 8.99 11.09
CA VAL A 206 13.78 10.42 11.10
C VAL A 206 14.78 11.14 10.20
N LEU A 207 14.27 11.91 9.23
CA LEU A 207 15.06 12.82 8.39
C LEU A 207 14.85 14.25 8.87
N SER A 208 15.94 14.98 9.05
CA SER A 208 15.96 16.28 9.74
C SER A 208 16.60 17.39 8.92
N SER A 209 16.24 18.64 9.21
CA SER A 209 16.69 19.83 8.46
C SER A 209 18.17 20.19 8.66
N ASP A 210 18.88 19.50 9.56
CA ASP A 210 20.34 19.53 9.72
C ASP A 210 21.07 18.62 8.70
N SER A 211 20.33 17.96 7.80
CA SER A 211 20.84 16.97 6.84
C SER A 211 21.42 15.72 7.51
N VAL A 212 20.79 15.28 8.60
CA VAL A 212 21.08 14.00 9.24
C VAL A 212 19.86 13.09 9.12
N PHE A 213 20.10 11.85 8.70
CA PHE A 213 19.15 10.75 8.79
C PHE A 213 19.46 9.94 10.06
N ARG A 214 18.45 9.71 10.89
CA ARG A 214 18.58 9.10 12.23
C ARG A 214 17.67 7.90 12.36
N ILE A 215 18.13 6.87 13.08
CA ILE A 215 17.30 5.72 13.48
C ILE A 215 17.31 5.64 15.01
N PHE A 216 16.13 5.58 15.63
CA PHE A 216 15.93 5.41 17.07
C PHE A 216 15.31 4.03 17.33
N ASP A 217 15.84 3.28 18.30
CA ASP A 217 15.20 2.05 18.81
C ASP A 217 14.40 2.33 20.08
N LEU A 218 13.08 2.16 20.00
CA LEU A 218 12.18 2.38 21.13
C LEU A 218 12.27 1.32 22.23
N SER A 219 13.15 0.30 22.09
CA SER A 219 13.36 -0.75 23.10
C SER A 219 14.55 -0.48 24.04
N THR A 220 15.46 0.43 23.68
CA THR A 220 16.72 0.71 24.41
C THR A 220 16.78 2.14 24.94
N GLU A 221 17.16 3.12 24.12
CA GLU A 221 17.21 4.55 24.48
C GLU A 221 16.35 5.41 23.56
N LEU A 222 15.56 6.30 24.15
CA LEU A 222 14.56 7.11 23.43
C LEU A 222 15.08 8.49 23.00
N ASP A 223 16.06 9.03 23.74
CA ASP A 223 16.59 10.37 23.53
C ASP A 223 17.76 10.42 22.55
N GLN A 224 18.51 9.31 22.43
CA GLN A 224 19.65 9.18 21.52
C GLN A 224 19.31 8.20 20.37
N PRO A 225 19.72 8.50 19.13
CA PRO A 225 19.58 7.57 18.01
C PRO A 225 20.59 6.41 18.11
N GLU A 226 20.16 5.22 17.70
CA GLU A 226 21.01 4.05 17.48
C GLU A 226 21.99 4.30 16.32
N GLN A 227 21.52 4.93 15.24
CA GLN A 227 22.31 5.18 14.03
C GLN A 227 22.11 6.61 13.52
N GLU A 228 23.19 7.36 13.31
CA GLU A 228 23.18 8.66 12.61
C GLU A 228 24.01 8.63 11.32
N PHE A 229 23.43 9.16 10.26
CA PHE A 229 24.05 9.29 8.94
C PHE A 229 24.03 10.77 8.55
N LEU A 230 25.18 11.45 8.70
CA LEU A 230 25.34 12.87 8.38
C LEU A 230 25.61 13.01 6.88
N LEU A 231 24.65 13.57 6.14
CA LEU A 231 24.61 13.55 4.68
C LEU A 231 25.44 14.71 4.09
N GLN A 232 26.44 14.40 3.25
CA GLN A 232 27.25 15.40 2.54
C GLN A 232 27.16 15.19 1.01
N PRO A 233 26.10 15.73 0.35
CA PRO A 233 25.82 15.53 -1.07
C PRO A 233 26.72 16.34 -2.02
N VAL A 234 27.64 17.16 -1.52
CA VAL A 234 28.51 18.03 -2.33
C VAL A 234 29.95 17.93 -1.83
N GLU A 235 30.91 17.79 -2.76
CA GLU A 235 32.35 17.79 -2.47
C GLU A 235 32.77 18.97 -1.58
N ARG A 236 33.54 18.67 -0.53
CA ARG A 236 34.10 19.67 0.40
C ARG A 236 34.97 20.69 -0.34
N GLY A 237 34.38 21.85 -0.65
CA GLY A 237 35.05 22.98 -1.31
C GLY A 237 34.30 23.54 -2.52
N ARG A 238 33.39 22.79 -3.14
CA ARG A 238 32.53 23.30 -4.23
C ARG A 238 31.36 24.12 -3.67
N SER A 239 31.66 25.34 -3.20
CA SER A 239 30.73 26.26 -2.55
C SER A 239 29.56 26.70 -3.43
N ARG A 240 28.49 25.90 -3.48
CA ARG A 240 27.11 26.38 -3.65
C ARG A 240 26.57 26.87 -2.30
N SER A 241 25.48 27.63 -2.29
CA SER A 241 24.84 28.03 -1.02
C SER A 241 24.33 26.79 -0.28
N ALA A 242 24.54 26.70 1.03
CA ALA A 242 23.94 25.65 1.86
C ALA A 242 22.40 25.64 1.79
N SER A 243 21.79 26.72 1.29
CA SER A 243 20.35 26.85 1.05
C SER A 243 19.86 26.37 -0.32
N SER A 244 20.71 25.83 -1.21
CA SER A 244 20.28 25.43 -2.57
C SER A 244 19.97 23.94 -2.75
N ILE A 245 20.47 23.09 -1.87
CA ILE A 245 20.28 21.63 -1.89
C ILE A 245 20.06 21.19 -0.44
N CYS A 246 18.81 21.05 -0.01
CA CYS A 246 18.46 20.49 1.29
C CYS A 246 17.62 19.23 1.12
N PRO A 247 17.70 18.25 2.04
CA PRO A 247 16.82 17.09 2.00
C PRO A 247 15.36 17.52 2.17
N VAL A 248 14.44 16.70 1.68
CA VAL A 248 12.99 16.94 1.74
C VAL A 248 12.29 15.71 2.29
N ASP A 249 12.55 14.53 1.71
CA ASP A 249 11.81 13.30 2.00
C ASP A 249 12.73 12.07 1.84
N PHE A 250 12.32 10.91 2.35
CA PHE A 250 13.02 9.65 2.14
C PHE A 250 12.05 8.48 1.96
N SER A 251 12.52 7.41 1.33
CA SER A 251 11.84 6.12 1.34
C SER A 251 12.84 4.99 1.51
N PHE A 252 12.45 3.98 2.28
CA PHE A 252 13.12 2.68 2.25
C PHE A 252 12.84 1.97 0.93
N GLY A 253 13.83 1.24 0.43
CA GLY A 253 13.59 0.20 -0.58
C GLY A 253 12.79 -0.98 -0.02
N ARG A 254 12.49 -1.97 -0.87
CA ARG A 254 11.62 -3.11 -0.54
C ARG A 254 12.34 -4.45 -0.74
N ASP A 255 11.63 -5.46 -1.21
CA ASP A 255 12.07 -6.85 -1.06
C ASP A 255 13.14 -7.33 -2.05
N HIS A 256 13.51 -6.51 -3.04
CA HIS A 256 14.51 -6.85 -4.06
C HIS A 256 15.94 -6.61 -3.57
N LEU A 257 16.68 -7.71 -3.32
CA LEU A 257 18.12 -7.72 -3.04
C LEU A 257 18.57 -6.61 -2.06
N TRP A 258 19.50 -5.75 -2.45
CA TRP A 258 20.05 -4.68 -1.59
C TRP A 258 19.14 -3.47 -1.41
N ASP A 259 18.05 -3.31 -2.18
CA ASP A 259 17.04 -2.28 -1.91
C ASP A 259 16.47 -2.43 -0.48
N ARG A 260 16.43 -3.68 0.02
CA ARG A 260 16.08 -4.09 1.39
C ARG A 260 16.90 -3.41 2.50
N PHE A 261 18.10 -2.96 2.16
CA PHE A 261 19.03 -2.24 3.05
C PHE A 261 19.31 -0.81 2.56
N SER A 262 18.53 -0.31 1.61
CA SER A 262 18.78 0.99 0.97
C SER A 262 17.78 2.03 1.47
N VAL A 263 18.30 3.20 1.84
CA VAL A 263 17.49 4.41 2.11
C VAL A 263 17.72 5.40 0.99
N PHE A 264 16.67 5.66 0.23
CA PHE A 264 16.64 6.63 -0.85
C PHE A 264 16.22 7.99 -0.29
N ILE A 265 17.01 9.04 -0.53
CA ILE A 265 16.86 10.36 0.08
C ILE A 265 16.69 11.39 -1.04
N LEU A 266 15.58 12.12 -1.01
CA LEU A 266 15.22 13.17 -1.97
C LEU A 266 15.69 14.53 -1.46
N PHE A 267 16.31 15.31 -2.35
CA PHE A 267 16.69 16.70 -2.12
C PHE A 267 15.84 17.67 -2.94
N SER A 268 15.82 18.93 -2.50
CA SER A 268 14.94 20.01 -3.00
C SER A 268 15.05 20.32 -4.50
N ASP A 269 16.21 20.04 -5.10
CA ASP A 269 16.47 20.18 -6.54
C ASP A 269 16.02 18.98 -7.37
N GLY A 270 15.35 18.00 -6.74
CA GLY A 270 14.93 16.75 -7.36
C GLY A 270 16.07 15.75 -7.60
N SER A 271 17.23 15.97 -7.00
CA SER A 271 18.28 14.95 -6.94
C SER A 271 17.97 13.90 -5.87
N VAL A 272 18.36 12.65 -6.15
CA VAL A 272 18.17 11.50 -5.26
C VAL A 272 19.54 10.92 -4.94
N TYR A 273 19.76 10.55 -3.68
CA TYR A 273 20.95 9.85 -3.22
C TYR A 273 20.53 8.60 -2.44
N VAL A 274 21.44 7.65 -2.27
CA VAL A 274 21.20 6.40 -1.55
C VAL A 274 22.30 6.16 -0.52
N ILE A 275 21.91 5.70 0.67
CA ILE A 275 22.83 5.05 1.62
C ILE A 275 22.47 3.57 1.72
N CYS A 276 23.48 2.71 1.56
CA CYS A 276 23.35 1.25 1.59
C CYS A 276 24.69 0.61 2.01
N PRO A 277 24.71 -0.37 2.94
CA PRO A 277 23.57 -0.98 3.60
C PRO A 277 23.24 -0.34 4.97
N VAL A 278 21.95 -0.17 5.23
CA VAL A 278 21.37 0.28 6.50
C VAL A 278 20.49 -0.84 7.07
N ALA A 279 20.79 -1.29 8.29
CA ALA A 279 20.02 -2.30 9.01
C ALA A 279 19.95 -1.93 10.49
N PRO A 280 18.76 -1.66 11.06
CA PRO A 280 18.61 -1.38 12.49
C PRO A 280 18.89 -2.62 13.34
N PHE A 281 19.42 -2.45 14.55
CA PHE A 281 19.86 -3.60 15.33
C PHE A 281 18.67 -4.43 15.86
N GLY A 282 18.80 -5.75 15.81
CA GLY A 282 17.74 -6.69 16.19
C GLY A 282 16.53 -6.75 15.23
N SER A 283 16.53 -5.96 14.15
CA SER A 283 15.51 -5.99 13.09
C SER A 283 15.50 -7.32 12.33
N VAL A 284 14.33 -7.70 11.79
CA VAL A 284 14.02 -9.07 11.35
C VAL A 284 13.88 -9.16 9.83
N TYR A 285 14.61 -10.10 9.24
CA TYR A 285 14.65 -10.34 7.79
C TYR A 285 14.38 -11.82 7.46
N LEU A 286 13.76 -12.08 6.31
CA LEU A 286 13.56 -13.44 5.79
C LEU A 286 14.91 -14.08 5.46
N TRP A 287 15.12 -15.31 5.92
CA TRP A 287 16.39 -16.01 5.75
C TRP A 287 16.73 -16.27 4.27
N GLU A 288 15.72 -16.64 3.49
CA GLU A 288 15.83 -16.89 2.05
C GLU A 288 16.38 -15.66 1.31
N SER A 289 15.95 -14.45 1.67
CA SER A 289 16.41 -13.19 1.07
C SER A 289 17.85 -12.83 1.48
N ILE A 290 18.26 -13.13 2.72
CA ILE A 290 19.65 -12.93 3.16
C ILE A 290 20.60 -13.89 2.40
N VAL A 291 20.16 -15.13 2.19
CA VAL A 291 20.91 -16.12 1.39
C VAL A 291 20.95 -15.73 -0.10
N GLU A 292 19.88 -15.16 -0.65
CA GLU A 292 19.85 -14.63 -2.02
C GLU A 292 20.90 -13.52 -2.22
N ILE A 293 20.89 -12.49 -1.37
CA ILE A 293 21.82 -11.36 -1.39
C ILE A 293 23.28 -11.80 -1.20
N PHE A 294 23.52 -12.76 -0.30
CA PHE A 294 24.86 -13.32 -0.07
C PHE A 294 25.36 -14.15 -1.26
N SER A 295 24.49 -14.98 -1.84
CA SER A 295 24.79 -15.79 -3.02
C SER A 295 25.07 -14.92 -4.24
N ASP A 296 24.41 -13.77 -4.37
CA ASP A 296 24.64 -12.80 -5.42
C ASP A 296 26.05 -12.18 -5.34
N ALA A 297 26.41 -11.63 -4.18
CA ALA A 297 27.72 -11.01 -3.95
C ALA A 297 28.89 -11.98 -4.16
N GLN A 298 28.71 -13.26 -3.83
CA GLN A 298 29.67 -14.32 -4.13
C GLN A 298 29.68 -14.76 -5.61
N THR A 299 28.57 -14.55 -6.34
CA THR A 299 28.42 -15.03 -7.71
C THR A 299 28.91 -14.04 -8.74
N PHE A 300 28.54 -12.77 -8.62
CA PHE A 300 28.88 -11.70 -9.55
C PHE A 300 30.01 -10.84 -9.00
N GLY A 301 29.89 -10.36 -7.75
CA GLY A 301 30.89 -9.49 -7.12
C GLY A 301 32.28 -10.10 -7.00
N GLN A 302 32.44 -11.21 -6.27
CA GLN A 302 33.75 -11.87 -6.09
C GLN A 302 34.37 -12.44 -7.38
N LYS A 303 33.63 -12.48 -8.49
CA LYS A 303 34.08 -13.02 -9.79
C LYS A 303 34.13 -11.96 -10.88
N SER A 304 33.87 -10.69 -10.54
CA SER A 304 34.03 -9.54 -11.42
C SER A 304 35.46 -9.45 -11.95
N ALA A 305 35.62 -8.93 -13.16
CA ALA A 305 36.94 -8.65 -13.74
C ALA A 305 37.60 -7.41 -13.11
N ASP A 306 36.81 -6.56 -12.44
CA ASP A 306 37.29 -5.35 -11.78
C ASP A 306 37.69 -5.59 -10.32
N SER A 307 38.90 -5.12 -10.00
CA SER A 307 39.45 -5.10 -8.64
C SER A 307 38.65 -4.25 -7.64
N VAL A 308 37.96 -3.19 -8.07
CA VAL A 308 37.09 -2.41 -7.19
C VAL A 308 35.81 -3.20 -6.89
N GLY A 309 35.21 -3.83 -7.90
CA GLY A 309 34.10 -4.78 -7.74
C GLY A 309 34.38 -5.94 -6.78
N VAL A 310 35.53 -6.59 -6.91
CA VAL A 310 35.97 -7.64 -5.97
C VAL A 310 36.19 -7.08 -4.56
N THR A 311 36.61 -5.82 -4.41
CA THR A 311 36.81 -5.17 -3.10
C THR A 311 35.47 -4.82 -2.44
N ASN A 312 34.57 -4.17 -3.17
CA ASN A 312 33.24 -3.76 -2.67
C ASN A 312 32.41 -4.98 -2.25
N SER A 313 32.38 -6.02 -3.10
CA SER A 313 31.69 -7.28 -2.77
C SER A 313 32.30 -8.02 -1.59
N SER A 314 33.63 -7.97 -1.41
CA SER A 314 34.29 -8.53 -0.22
C SER A 314 33.92 -7.78 1.07
N MET A 315 33.77 -6.45 1.02
CA MET A 315 33.24 -5.67 2.14
C MET A 315 31.77 -6.00 2.41
N ALA A 316 30.95 -6.14 1.37
CA ALA A 316 29.54 -6.51 1.47
C ALA A 316 29.33 -7.89 2.12
N ILE A 317 30.10 -8.89 1.68
CA ILE A 317 30.12 -10.23 2.27
C ILE A 317 30.56 -10.19 3.73
N SER A 318 31.62 -9.44 4.05
CA SER A 318 32.09 -9.26 5.43
C SER A 318 31.03 -8.62 6.32
N TRP A 319 30.27 -7.64 5.79
CA TRP A 319 29.17 -7.00 6.50
C TRP A 319 27.98 -7.95 6.71
N LEU A 320 27.60 -8.74 5.70
CA LEU A 320 26.56 -9.77 5.82
C LEU A 320 26.93 -10.83 6.85
N GLU A 321 28.16 -11.35 6.82
CA GLU A 321 28.64 -12.39 7.74
C GLU A 321 28.73 -11.92 9.19
N ALA A 322 29.01 -10.64 9.43
CA ALA A 322 29.03 -10.06 10.77
C ALA A 322 27.61 -9.71 11.28
N THR A 323 26.75 -9.20 10.40
CA THR A 323 25.37 -8.80 10.72
C THR A 323 24.43 -10.02 10.86
N PHE A 324 24.68 -11.08 10.08
CA PHE A 324 23.92 -12.33 10.02
C PHE A 324 24.85 -13.57 10.08
N PRO A 325 25.57 -13.81 11.19
CA PRO A 325 26.55 -14.88 11.31
C PRO A 325 25.96 -16.30 11.24
N GLU A 326 24.65 -16.43 11.16
CA GLU A 326 23.95 -17.62 10.69
C GLU A 326 24.45 -18.10 9.31
N LEU A 327 24.92 -17.19 8.44
CA LEU A 327 25.58 -17.50 7.16
C LEU A 327 26.81 -18.40 7.31
N ASN A 328 27.52 -18.30 8.43
CA ASN A 328 28.71 -19.10 8.73
C ASN A 328 28.40 -20.51 9.29
N ARG A 329 27.12 -20.87 9.49
CA ARG A 329 26.71 -22.14 10.13
C ARG A 329 26.48 -23.27 9.12
N GLN A 330 27.57 -23.93 8.70
CA GLN A 330 27.48 -25.13 7.86
C GLN A 330 26.86 -26.33 8.61
N GLY A 331 25.62 -26.71 8.30
CA GLY A 331 25.01 -27.94 8.84
C GLY A 331 23.49 -28.06 8.72
N MET A 332 22.94 -29.18 9.22
CA MET A 332 21.50 -29.51 9.17
C MET A 332 20.56 -28.53 9.89
N GLU A 333 21.08 -27.58 10.67
CA GLU A 333 20.26 -26.56 11.35
C GLU A 333 19.75 -25.47 10.38
N ALA A 334 20.49 -25.20 9.30
CA ALA A 334 20.18 -24.10 8.37
C ALA A 334 18.88 -24.28 7.58
N SER A 335 18.36 -25.52 7.46
CA SER A 335 17.12 -25.82 6.73
C SER A 335 15.83 -25.58 7.52
N HIS A 336 15.92 -24.98 8.71
CA HIS A 336 14.78 -24.68 9.58
C HIS A 336 14.72 -23.21 10.04
N ILE A 337 15.61 -22.36 9.54
CA ILE A 337 15.58 -20.91 9.78
C ILE A 337 14.70 -20.28 8.70
N SER A 338 13.71 -19.47 9.10
CA SER A 338 12.88 -18.67 8.17
C SER A 338 13.06 -17.17 8.38
N GLU A 339 13.49 -16.75 9.57
CA GLU A 339 13.74 -15.36 9.94
C GLU A 339 15.06 -15.27 10.70
N VAL A 340 15.85 -14.23 10.43
CA VAL A 340 17.10 -13.89 11.13
C VAL A 340 17.05 -12.46 11.62
N LYS A 341 17.86 -12.15 12.65
CA LYS A 341 18.00 -10.82 13.23
C LYS A 341 19.33 -10.19 12.87
N ALA A 342 19.30 -8.94 12.42
CA ALA A 342 20.51 -8.15 12.23
C ALA A 342 21.21 -7.91 13.59
N ARG A 343 22.51 -8.15 13.66
CA ARG A 343 23.33 -7.90 14.85
C ARG A 343 24.03 -6.55 14.75
N PRO A 344 24.34 -5.87 15.88
CA PRO A 344 25.11 -4.64 15.87
C PRO A 344 26.48 -4.81 15.19
N PHE A 345 26.68 -4.13 14.05
CA PHE A 345 27.94 -4.16 13.31
C PHE A 345 28.16 -2.86 12.51
N VAL A 346 29.40 -2.37 12.52
CA VAL A 346 29.88 -1.26 11.68
C VAL A 346 31.40 -1.38 11.48
N PHE A 347 31.93 -0.96 10.32
CA PHE A 347 33.38 -0.93 10.08
C PHE A 347 34.04 0.24 10.81
N ILE A 348 35.09 -0.03 11.59
CA ILE A 348 35.77 0.99 12.42
C ILE A 348 36.54 2.02 11.57
N ASP A 349 36.99 1.63 10.38
CA ASP A 349 37.81 2.46 9.48
C ASP A 349 37.08 2.97 8.22
N SER A 350 35.78 2.69 8.08
CA SER A 350 35.02 3.00 6.86
C SER A 350 33.58 3.40 7.16
N SER A 351 33.12 4.51 6.56
CA SER A 351 31.72 4.99 6.65
C SER A 351 30.95 4.65 5.38
N LEU A 352 29.62 4.61 5.40
CA LEU A 352 28.82 4.46 4.18
C LEU A 352 29.09 5.62 3.22
N SER A 353 29.10 5.33 1.91
CA SER A 353 29.09 6.34 0.86
C SER A 353 27.68 6.89 0.67
N LEU A 354 27.55 8.20 0.39
CA LEU A 354 26.29 8.82 -0.03
C LEU A 354 26.20 8.74 -1.56
N GLN A 355 25.68 7.62 -2.05
CA GLN A 355 25.69 7.27 -3.46
C GLN A 355 24.76 8.19 -4.26
N GLY A 356 25.32 9.09 -5.08
CA GLY A 356 24.56 9.97 -5.94
C GLY A 356 25.24 11.32 -6.22
N PRO A 357 24.55 12.22 -6.93
CA PRO A 357 23.13 12.11 -7.31
C PRO A 357 22.90 11.03 -8.38
N LEU A 358 21.84 10.24 -8.25
CA LEU A 358 21.51 9.16 -9.20
C LEU A 358 21.33 9.74 -10.62
N CYS A 359 22.06 9.18 -11.60
CA CYS A 359 22.17 9.78 -12.93
C CYS A 359 20.90 9.58 -13.76
N LYS A 360 20.15 10.65 -14.05
CA LYS A 360 18.92 10.61 -14.86
C LYS A 360 19.25 10.52 -16.35
N VAL A 361 18.98 9.36 -16.95
CA VAL A 361 19.26 9.04 -18.36
C VAL A 361 18.01 9.20 -19.22
N TYR A 362 18.18 9.82 -20.39
CA TYR A 362 17.11 10.12 -21.33
C TYR A 362 17.27 9.30 -22.61
N ARG A 363 16.20 8.66 -23.09
CA ARG A 363 16.17 8.08 -24.45
C ARG A 363 15.84 9.18 -25.48
N GLY A 364 16.74 10.14 -25.59
CA GLY A 364 16.76 11.16 -26.65
C GLY A 364 18.12 11.11 -27.35
N GLN A 365 18.14 11.36 -28.65
CA GLN A 365 19.40 11.46 -29.40
C GLN A 365 20.16 12.71 -28.93
N GLU A 366 21.45 12.57 -28.58
CA GLU A 366 22.28 13.74 -28.26
C GLU A 366 22.36 14.71 -29.46
N ASP A 367 22.54 16.00 -29.17
CA ASP A 367 22.64 17.11 -30.13
C ASP A 367 21.36 17.59 -30.87
N ASP A 368 20.16 17.49 -30.27
CA ASP A 368 19.07 18.45 -30.57
C ASP A 368 18.70 19.33 -29.35
N PRO A 369 19.09 20.63 -29.31
CA PRO A 369 18.75 21.53 -28.21
C PRO A 369 17.25 21.87 -28.13
N GLY A 370 16.44 21.46 -29.12
CA GLY A 370 14.98 21.53 -29.06
C GLY A 370 14.33 20.42 -28.22
N PHE A 371 15.01 19.29 -27.97
CA PHE A 371 14.41 18.13 -27.31
C PHE A 371 14.66 18.08 -25.78
N ARG A 372 14.44 19.22 -25.09
CA ARG A 372 14.16 19.18 -23.65
C ARG A 372 12.81 18.51 -23.44
N GLY A 373 12.83 17.20 -23.17
CA GLY A 373 11.64 16.50 -22.66
C GLY A 373 11.14 17.19 -21.39
N ALA A 374 9.82 17.21 -21.20
CA ALA A 374 9.14 18.05 -20.21
C ALA A 374 9.91 18.19 -18.88
N GLU A 375 10.21 19.43 -18.50
CA GLU A 375 10.91 19.72 -17.25
C GLU A 375 9.88 19.93 -16.13
N CYS A 376 10.01 19.18 -15.03
CA CYS A 376 9.17 19.38 -13.86
C CYS A 376 9.46 20.75 -13.22
N SER A 377 8.43 21.40 -12.69
CA SER A 377 8.51 22.79 -12.25
C SER A 377 8.39 22.95 -10.73
N GLY A 378 8.99 24.03 -10.20
CA GLY A 378 9.07 24.27 -8.77
C GLY A 378 10.23 23.53 -8.10
N HIS A 379 10.00 23.01 -6.90
CA HIS A 379 10.95 22.18 -6.14
C HIS A 379 10.35 20.82 -5.83
N ALA A 380 11.17 19.81 -5.50
CA ALA A 380 10.66 18.50 -5.13
C ALA A 380 10.03 18.53 -3.71
N VAL A 381 8.89 17.87 -3.51
CA VAL A 381 8.07 17.99 -2.27
C VAL A 381 7.80 16.68 -1.52
N SER A 382 7.75 15.53 -2.21
CA SER A 382 7.66 14.21 -1.56
C SER A 382 8.24 13.10 -2.46
N PHE A 383 8.59 11.98 -1.85
CA PHE A 383 9.26 10.86 -2.46
C PHE A 383 8.58 9.52 -2.15
N LEU A 384 8.54 8.62 -3.13
CA LEU A 384 8.00 7.27 -2.95
C LEU A 384 8.84 6.25 -3.73
N TYR A 385 9.47 5.31 -3.02
CA TYR A 385 9.92 4.06 -3.62
C TYR A 385 8.74 3.08 -3.68
N ASN A 386 8.59 2.36 -4.79
CA ASN A 386 7.65 1.25 -4.95
C ASN A 386 8.29 0.14 -5.83
N SER A 387 7.77 -1.09 -5.76
CA SER A 387 8.35 -2.25 -6.46
C SER A 387 7.26 -3.15 -7.07
N ALA A 388 7.28 -3.34 -8.39
CA ALA A 388 6.35 -4.23 -9.09
C ALA A 388 7.06 -5.54 -9.50
N GLY A 389 6.99 -6.56 -8.64
CA GLY A 389 7.75 -7.80 -8.83
C GLY A 389 9.24 -7.58 -8.57
N LYS A 390 10.05 -7.50 -9.63
CA LYS A 390 11.46 -7.08 -9.56
C LYS A 390 11.68 -5.60 -9.92
N ASP A 391 10.63 -4.90 -10.36
CA ASP A 391 10.79 -3.59 -11.00
C ASP A 391 10.72 -2.47 -9.96
N SER A 392 11.88 -2.01 -9.49
CA SER A 392 12.03 -0.90 -8.56
C SER A 392 11.82 0.45 -9.25
N ILE A 393 10.82 1.20 -8.79
CA ILE A 393 10.49 2.55 -9.29
C ILE A 393 10.60 3.60 -8.18
N LEU A 394 11.05 4.79 -8.59
CA LEU A 394 11.16 5.98 -7.75
C LEU A 394 10.20 7.05 -8.30
N VAL A 395 9.31 7.56 -7.46
CA VAL A 395 8.40 8.65 -7.81
C VAL A 395 8.74 9.88 -6.99
N THR A 396 8.95 11.00 -7.68
CA THR A 396 9.22 12.32 -7.08
C THR A 396 8.08 13.26 -7.44
N SER A 397 7.37 13.79 -6.45
CA SER A 397 6.38 14.85 -6.66
C SER A 397 7.04 16.23 -6.59
N TRP A 398 6.53 17.17 -7.39
CA TRP A 398 7.06 18.53 -7.54
C TRP A 398 6.01 19.59 -7.20
N SER A 399 6.43 20.71 -6.61
CA SER A 399 5.53 21.78 -6.15
C SER A 399 4.74 22.45 -7.27
N GLY A 400 5.20 22.33 -8.52
CA GLY A 400 4.48 22.75 -9.72
C GLY A 400 3.34 21.83 -10.19
N GLY A 401 3.07 20.71 -9.50
CA GLY A 401 1.97 19.79 -9.82
C GLY A 401 2.37 18.53 -10.59
N GLN A 402 3.64 18.38 -10.98
CA GLN A 402 4.13 17.23 -11.73
C GLN A 402 4.61 16.09 -10.83
N LEU A 403 4.43 14.85 -11.29
CA LEU A 403 5.11 13.65 -10.80
C LEU A 403 6.16 13.22 -11.83
N GLN A 404 7.41 13.07 -11.40
CA GLN A 404 8.44 12.37 -12.17
C GLN A 404 8.48 10.90 -11.74
N ILE A 405 8.38 9.98 -12.70
CA ILE A 405 8.45 8.53 -12.45
C ILE A 405 9.68 7.98 -13.17
N ASP A 406 10.66 7.55 -12.38
CA ASP A 406 11.90 6.94 -12.82
C ASP A 406 11.94 5.45 -12.40
N ALA A 407 12.64 4.62 -13.16
CA ALA A 407 13.03 3.27 -12.73
C ALA A 407 14.54 3.19 -12.50
N LEU A 408 14.96 2.34 -11.57
CA LEU A 408 16.35 1.93 -11.45
C LEU A 408 16.69 1.05 -12.67
N ALA A 409 17.78 1.37 -13.38
CA ALA A 409 18.22 0.62 -14.56
C ALA A 409 18.94 -0.68 -14.22
N ASP A 410 19.50 -0.74 -13.02
CA ASP A 410 20.37 -1.79 -12.49
C ASP A 410 20.25 -1.79 -10.95
N GLU A 411 20.78 -2.82 -10.30
CA GLU A 411 20.60 -3.08 -8.87
C GLU A 411 21.45 -2.14 -8.00
N ILE A 412 20.94 -1.73 -6.83
CA ILE A 412 21.74 -0.96 -5.85
C ILE A 412 22.84 -1.85 -5.29
N GLN A 413 24.06 -1.32 -5.18
CA GLN A 413 25.19 -1.99 -4.55
C GLN A 413 25.55 -1.32 -3.21
N PRO A 414 25.98 -2.06 -2.19
CA PRO A 414 26.46 -1.49 -0.93
C PRO A 414 27.86 -0.86 -1.10
N LEU A 415 28.11 0.32 -0.51
CA LEU A 415 29.34 1.07 -0.75
C LEU A 415 29.87 1.81 0.49
N TRP A 416 31.19 1.73 0.71
CA TRP A 416 31.89 2.33 1.85
C TRP A 416 33.06 3.22 1.42
N ASN A 417 33.18 4.38 2.07
CA ASN A 417 34.31 5.29 1.95
C ASN A 417 35.37 4.96 3.01
N ASN A 418 36.46 4.34 2.58
CA ASN A 418 37.59 3.94 3.45
C ASN A 418 38.37 5.16 3.98
N GLY A 419 38.79 5.11 5.25
CA GLY A 419 39.49 6.18 5.95
C GLY A 419 38.57 7.13 6.75
N ASN A 420 37.27 7.15 6.43
CA ASN A 420 36.27 7.89 7.21
C ASN A 420 35.78 7.03 8.37
N ARG A 421 36.32 7.29 9.57
CA ARG A 421 35.96 6.56 10.79
C ARG A 421 34.59 6.99 11.35
N PRO A 422 33.61 6.07 11.54
CA PRO A 422 32.43 6.36 12.33
C PRO A 422 32.80 6.60 13.81
N ARG A 423 31.96 7.34 14.51
CA ARG A 423 31.94 7.36 15.98
C ARG A 423 31.07 6.20 16.44
N VAL A 424 31.60 5.32 17.28
CA VAL A 424 30.89 4.12 17.76
C VAL A 424 30.79 4.19 19.28
N SER A 425 29.60 3.89 19.80
CA SER A 425 29.35 3.75 21.24
C SER A 425 29.30 2.27 21.62
N PHE A 426 29.80 1.94 22.81
CA PHE A 426 29.92 0.57 23.30
C PHE A 426 29.35 0.45 24.71
N ASP A 427 28.81 -0.72 25.04
CA ASP A 427 28.33 -1.06 26.37
C ASP A 427 29.47 -1.58 27.29
N SER A 428 29.13 -2.01 28.50
CA SER A 428 30.10 -2.57 29.46
C SER A 428 30.66 -3.96 29.09
N HIS A 429 30.27 -4.53 27.95
CA HIS A 429 30.67 -5.85 27.44
C HIS A 429 31.27 -5.74 26.03
N ASP A 430 31.79 -4.57 25.65
CA ASP A 430 32.34 -4.24 24.33
C ASP A 430 31.36 -4.47 23.15
N SER A 431 30.04 -4.50 23.42
CA SER A 431 29.00 -4.61 22.38
C SER A 431 28.61 -3.23 21.87
N ILE A 432 28.42 -3.09 20.56
CA ILE A 432 28.02 -1.81 19.93
C ILE A 432 26.61 -1.44 20.39
N LEU A 433 26.44 -0.24 20.95
CA LEU A 433 25.14 0.36 21.28
C LEU A 433 24.58 1.19 20.12
N GLY A 434 25.45 1.83 19.35
CA GLY A 434 25.07 2.70 18.25
C GLY A 434 26.27 3.38 17.58
N PHE A 435 26.04 4.06 16.45
CA PHE A 435 27.09 4.81 15.74
C PHE A 435 26.58 6.07 15.05
N ALA A 436 27.50 7.02 14.84
CA ALA A 436 27.29 8.21 14.02
C ALA A 436 28.39 8.33 12.97
N MET A 437 28.03 8.49 11.69
CA MET A 437 28.97 8.51 10.57
C MET A 437 28.69 9.62 9.56
N ILE A 438 29.73 10.02 8.81
CA ILE A 438 29.61 11.01 7.75
C ILE A 438 29.52 10.29 6.40
N CYS A 439 28.39 10.45 5.74
CA CYS A 439 28.12 9.87 4.42
C CYS A 439 28.43 10.91 3.35
N GLU A 440 29.60 10.78 2.75
CA GLU A 440 30.09 11.70 1.71
C GLU A 440 29.80 11.14 0.32
N SER A 441 29.37 12.00 -0.60
CA SER A 441 29.26 11.65 -2.02
C SER A 441 30.66 11.48 -2.63
N VAL A 442 30.81 10.45 -3.46
CA VAL A 442 32.05 10.20 -4.22
C VAL A 442 32.00 11.05 -5.51
N GLY A 443 33.00 11.90 -5.68
CA GLY A 443 33.06 12.92 -6.74
C GLY A 443 33.08 12.35 -8.16
N GLU A 444 32.54 13.16 -9.09
CA GLU A 444 32.46 12.97 -10.55
C GLU A 444 32.69 11.54 -11.08
N LEU A 445 31.77 10.64 -10.75
CA LEU A 445 31.66 9.34 -11.39
C LEU A 445 31.37 9.54 -12.89
N SER A 446 32.11 8.83 -13.75
CA SER A 446 32.13 9.09 -15.18
C SER A 446 30.75 8.91 -15.82
N VAL A 447 30.35 9.86 -16.68
CA VAL A 447 29.09 9.79 -17.44
C VAL A 447 29.02 8.47 -18.20
N VAL A 448 28.08 7.62 -17.80
CA VAL A 448 27.73 6.37 -18.49
C VAL A 448 27.27 6.72 -19.89
N ARG A 449 28.06 6.33 -20.91
CA ARG A 449 27.68 6.49 -22.31
C ARG A 449 26.85 5.30 -22.74
N LEU A 450 25.67 5.58 -23.27
CA LEU A 450 24.71 4.59 -23.76
C LEU A 450 25.25 3.75 -24.95
N ASP A 451 26.36 4.19 -25.56
CA ASP A 451 27.02 3.56 -26.71
C ASP A 451 27.90 2.36 -26.34
N GLN A 452 28.22 2.15 -25.06
CA GLN A 452 28.98 0.97 -24.63
C GLN A 452 28.03 -0.23 -24.41
N PRO A 453 28.47 -1.47 -24.71
CA PRO A 453 27.70 -2.66 -24.36
C PRO A 453 27.40 -2.68 -22.86
N LEU A 454 26.15 -2.97 -22.49
CA LEU A 454 25.74 -3.11 -21.10
C LEU A 454 26.23 -4.45 -20.52
N GLU A 455 27.54 -4.58 -20.29
CA GLU A 455 28.14 -5.62 -19.46
C GLU A 455 27.95 -5.29 -17.96
N TYR A 456 26.71 -4.95 -17.59
CA TYR A 456 26.33 -4.46 -16.27
C TYR A 456 26.11 -5.62 -15.31
N CYS A 457 27.22 -6.04 -14.68
CA CYS A 457 27.30 -6.91 -13.51
C CYS A 457 28.55 -6.60 -12.64
N ASP A 458 29.37 -5.63 -13.03
CA ASP A 458 30.58 -5.29 -12.28
C ASP A 458 30.25 -4.44 -11.05
N TRP A 459 30.69 -4.92 -9.89
CA TRP A 459 30.44 -4.36 -8.55
C TRP A 459 31.19 -3.03 -8.25
N SER A 460 31.47 -2.28 -9.31
CA SER A 460 32.29 -1.06 -9.40
C SER A 460 31.96 0.04 -8.37
N GLY A 461 30.78 0.02 -7.74
CA GLY A 461 30.34 1.08 -6.83
C GLY A 461 29.85 2.34 -7.54
N HIS A 462 29.56 2.26 -8.85
CA HIS A 462 28.79 3.29 -9.53
C HIS A 462 27.31 3.15 -9.16
N PRO A 463 26.60 4.23 -8.78
CA PRO A 463 25.17 4.17 -8.52
C PRO A 463 24.41 3.88 -9.83
N PRO A 464 23.37 3.03 -9.80
CA PRO A 464 22.61 2.70 -11.00
C PRO A 464 21.92 3.95 -11.58
N PRO A 465 21.90 4.10 -12.92
CA PRO A 465 21.21 5.21 -13.56
C PRO A 465 19.69 5.10 -13.43
N LEU A 466 19.03 6.25 -13.46
CA LEU A 466 17.58 6.39 -13.45
C LEU A 466 17.04 6.55 -14.87
N LEU A 467 16.23 5.58 -15.31
CA LEU A 467 15.50 5.65 -16.58
C LEU A 467 14.19 6.38 -16.33
N ARG A 468 14.05 7.61 -16.86
CA ARG A 468 12.79 8.37 -16.78
C ARG A 468 11.73 7.67 -17.62
N LEU A 469 10.76 7.03 -16.97
CA LEU A 469 9.68 6.27 -17.61
C LEU A 469 8.52 7.19 -18.02
N ALA A 470 8.17 8.15 -17.16
CA ALA A 470 7.13 9.12 -17.44
C ALA A 470 7.28 10.40 -16.62
N ILE A 471 6.65 11.46 -17.11
CA ILE A 471 6.20 12.58 -16.28
C ILE A 471 4.68 12.64 -16.41
N VAL A 472 4.02 12.86 -15.29
CA VAL A 472 2.58 12.96 -15.17
C VAL A 472 2.28 14.31 -14.56
N ASP A 473 1.60 15.18 -15.30
CA ASP A 473 0.99 16.38 -14.70
C ASP A 473 -0.35 15.98 -14.06
N LEU A 474 -0.69 16.63 -12.95
CA LEU A 474 -1.98 16.48 -12.27
C LEU A 474 -2.94 17.66 -12.59
N ASP A 475 -2.55 18.56 -13.51
CA ASP A 475 -3.32 19.75 -13.93
C ASP A 475 -3.74 20.65 -12.75
N LEU A 476 -2.90 20.72 -11.71
CA LEU A 476 -3.23 21.45 -10.49
C LEU A 476 -3.33 22.97 -10.73
N PRO A 477 -4.34 23.66 -10.17
CA PRO A 477 -4.51 25.08 -10.37
C PRO A 477 -3.37 25.84 -9.69
N ILE A 478 -2.49 26.48 -10.48
CA ILE A 478 -1.33 27.24 -10.01
C ILE A 478 -1.78 28.35 -9.04
N GLY A 479 -1.66 28.05 -7.74
CA GLY A 479 -2.09 28.94 -6.67
C GLY A 479 -1.23 30.20 -6.57
N LYS A 480 -1.84 31.31 -6.15
CA LYS A 480 -1.16 32.63 -6.03
C LYS A 480 0.01 32.66 -5.03
N PHE A 481 0.25 31.57 -4.29
CA PHE A 481 1.36 31.41 -3.34
C PHE A 481 2.31 30.23 -3.62
N GLY A 482 2.19 29.62 -4.81
CA GLY A 482 3.34 29.14 -5.59
C GLY A 482 3.83 27.70 -5.43
N ASP A 483 3.39 26.94 -4.41
CA ASP A 483 3.87 25.58 -4.17
C ASP A 483 2.72 24.65 -3.76
N SER A 484 2.53 23.53 -4.46
CA SER A 484 1.51 22.50 -4.17
C SER A 484 2.07 21.44 -3.22
N THR A 485 1.34 21.11 -2.15
CA THR A 485 1.66 19.95 -1.30
C THR A 485 1.06 18.67 -1.87
N ILE A 486 1.91 17.66 -2.15
CA ILE A 486 1.51 16.37 -2.73
C ILE A 486 2.09 15.24 -1.87
N SER A 487 1.24 14.38 -1.31
CA SER A 487 1.62 13.16 -0.59
C SER A 487 1.22 11.92 -1.39
N MET A 488 2.03 10.86 -1.35
CA MET A 488 1.85 9.67 -2.22
C MET A 488 1.66 8.38 -1.42
N PHE A 489 0.77 7.50 -1.91
CA PHE A 489 0.39 6.24 -1.27
C PHE A 489 0.34 5.09 -2.29
N ILE A 490 0.78 3.89 -1.90
CA ILE A 490 0.75 2.67 -2.73
C ILE A 490 -0.61 1.96 -2.56
N ASP A 491 -1.16 1.38 -3.62
CA ASP A 491 -2.28 0.43 -3.49
C ASP A 491 -1.75 -0.94 -3.00
N PRO A 492 -2.19 -1.45 -1.84
CA PRO A 492 -1.66 -2.70 -1.26
C PRO A 492 -2.00 -3.97 -2.05
N LEU A 493 -2.84 -3.89 -3.09
CA LEU A 493 -3.18 -5.00 -3.98
C LEU A 493 -2.67 -4.83 -5.42
N ILE A 494 -2.35 -3.60 -5.85
CA ILE A 494 -1.90 -3.30 -7.22
C ILE A 494 -0.62 -2.45 -7.15
N SER A 495 0.54 -3.09 -7.27
CA SER A 495 1.85 -2.43 -7.33
C SER A 495 1.95 -1.35 -8.42
N GLU A 496 1.15 -1.47 -9.48
CA GLU A 496 1.08 -0.58 -10.62
C GLU A 496 0.18 0.65 -10.38
N ARG A 497 -0.43 0.80 -9.19
CA ARG A 497 -1.29 1.94 -8.83
C ARG A 497 -0.71 2.74 -7.67
N ILE A 498 -0.69 4.06 -7.84
CA ILE A 498 -0.28 5.04 -6.82
C ILE A 498 -1.39 6.08 -6.67
N TYR A 499 -1.72 6.41 -5.44
CA TYR A 499 -2.64 7.50 -5.10
C TYR A 499 -1.85 8.75 -4.73
N CYS A 500 -2.23 9.89 -5.28
CA CYS A 500 -1.70 11.21 -4.92
C CYS A 500 -2.77 12.01 -4.19
N LEU A 501 -2.45 12.43 -2.97
CA LEU A 501 -3.23 13.33 -2.13
C LEU A 501 -2.69 14.75 -2.27
N HIS A 502 -3.57 15.71 -2.54
CA HIS A 502 -3.23 17.11 -2.84
C HIS A 502 -4.38 18.03 -2.44
N ASP A 503 -4.14 19.34 -2.40
CA ASP A 503 -5.13 20.33 -1.93
C ASP A 503 -6.47 20.31 -2.71
N GLY A 504 -6.43 19.83 -3.96
CA GLY A 504 -7.61 19.68 -4.82
C GLY A 504 -8.41 18.39 -4.63
N GLY A 505 -7.87 17.36 -3.98
CA GLY A 505 -8.51 16.05 -3.89
C GLY A 505 -7.56 14.85 -3.80
N VAL A 506 -7.95 13.75 -4.48
CA VAL A 506 -7.18 12.52 -4.61
C VAL A 506 -7.25 11.99 -6.04
N ASP A 507 -6.08 11.82 -6.65
CA ASP A 507 -5.90 11.21 -7.97
C ASP A 507 -5.33 9.79 -7.86
N SER A 508 -5.79 8.89 -8.72
CA SER A 508 -5.25 7.53 -8.89
C SER A 508 -4.46 7.44 -10.20
N ILE A 509 -3.14 7.36 -10.09
CA ILE A 509 -2.22 7.14 -11.21
C ILE A 509 -2.03 5.63 -11.40
N VAL A 510 -2.10 5.17 -12.65
CA VAL A 510 -1.90 3.75 -13.02
C VAL A 510 -0.79 3.64 -14.05
N LEU A 511 0.23 2.84 -13.72
CA LEU A 511 1.49 2.70 -14.44
C LEU A 511 1.46 1.50 -15.38
N HIS A 512 0.80 1.66 -16.53
CA HIS A 512 0.57 0.59 -17.53
C HIS A 512 1.83 -0.01 -18.18
N PHE A 513 3.02 0.51 -17.85
CA PHE A 513 4.31 -0.03 -18.25
C PHE A 513 4.90 -1.03 -17.24
N LEU A 514 4.32 -1.18 -16.05
CA LEU A 514 4.75 -2.17 -15.06
C LEU A 514 3.98 -3.50 -15.19
N PRO A 515 4.58 -4.62 -14.75
CA PRO A 515 6.03 -4.82 -14.62
C PRO A 515 6.66 -4.94 -16.02
N PHE A 516 7.62 -4.06 -16.33
CA PHE A 516 8.39 -4.08 -17.58
C PHE A 516 9.29 -5.30 -17.73
N THR A 517 9.80 -5.94 -16.65
CA THR A 517 10.57 -7.18 -16.81
C THR A 517 9.75 -8.35 -17.37
N HIS A 518 8.42 -8.29 -17.28
CA HIS A 518 7.52 -9.28 -17.90
C HIS A 518 7.05 -8.87 -19.31
N GLN A 519 7.33 -7.64 -19.77
CA GLN A 519 6.97 -7.15 -21.11
C GLN A 519 8.00 -7.61 -22.15
N GLY A 520 7.97 -8.91 -22.45
CA GLY A 520 8.88 -9.56 -23.40
C GLY A 520 8.98 -8.83 -24.74
N SER A 521 10.22 -8.53 -25.15
CA SER A 521 10.57 -7.56 -26.19
C SER A 521 10.00 -7.88 -27.58
N LYS A 522 8.80 -7.35 -27.87
CA LYS A 522 8.25 -7.26 -29.22
C LYS A 522 8.46 -5.85 -29.75
N GLU A 523 9.40 -5.72 -30.70
CA GLU A 523 9.69 -4.44 -31.35
C GLU A 523 8.41 -3.79 -31.91
N GLY A 524 8.24 -2.49 -31.66
CA GLY A 524 7.11 -1.71 -32.18
C GLY A 524 5.83 -1.70 -31.33
N GLN A 525 5.75 -2.43 -30.20
CA GLN A 525 4.62 -2.26 -29.27
C GLN A 525 4.81 -0.94 -28.48
N MET A 526 3.91 0.04 -28.68
CA MET A 526 3.93 1.28 -27.90
C MET A 526 3.73 0.97 -26.41
N VAL A 527 4.70 1.39 -25.60
CA VAL A 527 4.56 1.44 -24.14
C VAL A 527 3.41 2.38 -23.81
N LYS A 528 2.40 1.87 -23.08
CA LYS A 528 1.21 2.65 -22.72
C LYS A 528 1.59 3.65 -21.63
N THR A 529 1.34 4.93 -21.87
CA THR A 529 1.55 6.01 -20.90
C THR A 529 0.74 5.78 -19.61
N PRO A 530 1.16 6.33 -18.46
CA PRO A 530 0.31 6.36 -17.28
C PRO A 530 -1.06 6.98 -17.55
N SER A 531 -2.04 6.60 -16.74
CA SER A 531 -3.36 7.23 -16.73
C SER A 531 -3.68 7.78 -15.35
N VAL A 532 -3.96 9.08 -15.27
CA VAL A 532 -4.51 9.74 -14.08
C VAL A 532 -6.03 9.55 -14.08
N HIS A 533 -6.60 9.23 -12.92
CA HIS A 533 -8.04 9.20 -12.70
C HIS A 533 -8.37 9.96 -11.40
N PRO A 534 -9.00 11.13 -11.47
CA PRO A 534 -9.53 11.80 -10.29
C PRO A 534 -10.56 10.91 -9.59
N VAL A 535 -10.28 10.57 -8.33
CA VAL A 535 -11.12 9.70 -7.50
C VAL A 535 -12.03 10.54 -6.61
N PHE A 536 -11.50 11.64 -6.09
CA PHE A 536 -12.21 12.62 -5.27
C PHE A 536 -11.70 14.03 -5.57
N SER A 537 -12.57 15.03 -5.54
CA SER A 537 -12.17 16.44 -5.56
C SER A 537 -12.89 17.23 -4.48
N ALA A 538 -12.11 17.97 -3.69
CA ALA A 538 -12.59 18.81 -2.59
C ALA A 538 -13.07 20.20 -3.05
N CYS A 539 -12.79 20.58 -4.30
CA CYS A 539 -13.00 21.93 -4.82
C CYS A 539 -14.45 22.22 -5.24
N SER A 540 -15.35 22.40 -4.26
CA SER A 540 -16.59 23.14 -4.46
C SER A 540 -16.35 24.64 -4.33
N ALA A 541 -16.91 25.45 -5.23
CA ALA A 541 -16.67 26.90 -5.33
C ALA A 541 -17.21 27.75 -4.15
N ALA A 542 -17.68 27.12 -3.08
CA ALA A 542 -18.18 27.76 -1.86
C ALA A 542 -17.55 27.23 -0.56
N SER A 543 -16.78 26.14 -0.59
CA SER A 543 -16.18 25.52 0.61
C SER A 543 -15.01 24.59 0.26
N SER A 544 -13.79 25.00 0.60
CA SER A 544 -12.56 24.21 0.39
C SER A 544 -12.26 23.31 1.59
N ALA A 545 -12.97 22.18 1.69
CA ALA A 545 -12.76 21.19 2.74
C ALA A 545 -11.59 20.24 2.38
N SER A 546 -10.35 20.70 2.56
CA SER A 546 -9.16 19.89 2.29
C SER A 546 -9.16 18.61 3.13
N LEU A 547 -8.62 17.51 2.60
CA LEU A 547 -8.44 16.29 3.39
C LEU A 547 -7.42 16.48 4.53
N CYS A 548 -7.67 15.86 5.67
CA CYS A 548 -6.75 15.81 6.81
C CYS A 548 -6.25 14.40 7.12
N GLY A 549 -6.91 13.37 6.58
CA GLY A 549 -6.45 11.99 6.63
C GLY A 549 -6.82 11.23 5.35
N PHE A 550 -5.96 10.30 4.95
CA PHE A 550 -6.17 9.38 3.82
C PHE A 550 -5.53 8.02 4.10
N VAL A 551 -6.24 6.94 3.75
CA VAL A 551 -5.73 5.57 3.79
C VAL A 551 -6.34 4.72 2.67
N VAL A 552 -5.56 3.79 2.13
CA VAL A 552 -6.03 2.73 1.24
C VAL A 552 -6.30 1.49 2.09
N LEU A 553 -7.49 0.92 2.00
CA LEU A 553 -7.92 -0.29 2.71
C LEU A 553 -8.02 -1.44 1.71
N SER A 554 -7.68 -2.66 2.12
CA SER A 554 -7.87 -3.86 1.30
C SER A 554 -8.24 -5.08 2.12
N ASP A 555 -8.92 -6.04 1.48
CA ASP A 555 -9.27 -7.32 2.10
C ASP A 555 -8.47 -8.50 1.53
N SER A 556 -8.63 -9.67 2.15
CA SER A 556 -8.00 -10.91 1.69
C SER A 556 -8.67 -11.56 0.47
N PHE A 557 -9.69 -10.93 -0.12
CA PHE A 557 -10.42 -11.40 -1.29
C PHE A 557 -10.08 -10.62 -2.57
N GLY A 558 -9.35 -9.51 -2.44
CA GLY A 558 -8.89 -8.68 -3.56
C GLY A 558 -9.73 -7.42 -3.80
N TYR A 559 -10.55 -7.00 -2.84
CA TYR A 559 -11.24 -5.71 -2.87
C TYR A 559 -10.35 -4.63 -2.25
N SER A 560 -10.39 -3.44 -2.85
CA SER A 560 -9.68 -2.24 -2.42
C SER A 560 -10.69 -1.11 -2.21
N TRP A 561 -10.41 -0.23 -1.25
CA TRP A 561 -11.17 0.99 -0.99
C TRP A 561 -10.19 2.11 -0.66
N ILE A 562 -10.57 3.36 -0.91
CA ILE A 562 -9.96 4.50 -0.21
C ILE A 562 -10.89 4.97 0.90
N ALA A 563 -10.33 5.41 2.02
CA ALA A 563 -11.01 6.14 3.07
C ALA A 563 -10.27 7.47 3.34
N GLY A 564 -10.99 8.58 3.19
CA GLY A 564 -10.50 9.93 3.48
C GLY A 564 -11.33 10.60 4.57
N ILE A 565 -10.72 11.52 5.30
CA ILE A 565 -11.40 12.38 6.28
C ILE A 565 -11.10 13.83 5.91
N THR A 566 -12.14 14.65 5.81
CA THR A 566 -12.02 16.09 5.51
C THR A 566 -11.65 16.91 6.75
N SER A 567 -11.18 18.14 6.54
CA SER A 567 -11.04 19.15 7.60
C SER A 567 -12.37 19.52 8.28
N THR A 568 -13.52 19.16 7.69
CA THR A 568 -14.87 19.26 8.27
C THR A 568 -15.28 18.00 9.07
N ARG A 569 -14.34 17.06 9.29
CA ARG A 569 -14.49 15.73 9.92
C ARG A 569 -15.31 14.71 9.14
N GLU A 570 -15.82 15.04 7.95
CA GLU A 570 -16.64 14.15 7.14
C GLU A 570 -15.79 12.98 6.63
N CYS A 571 -16.24 11.74 6.89
CA CYS A 571 -15.57 10.54 6.40
C CYS A 571 -16.16 10.08 5.08
N ILE A 572 -15.29 9.92 4.08
CA ILE A 572 -15.61 9.51 2.73
C ILE A 572 -14.90 8.17 2.49
N VAL A 573 -15.63 7.13 2.12
CA VAL A 573 -15.01 5.89 1.59
C VAL A 573 -15.63 5.50 0.26
N LEU A 574 -14.77 5.09 -0.66
CA LEU A 574 -15.10 4.76 -2.05
C LEU A 574 -14.47 3.41 -2.42
N GLU A 575 -15.27 2.51 -3.01
CA GLU A 575 -14.80 1.25 -3.57
C GLU A 575 -13.84 1.51 -4.75
N MET A 576 -12.68 0.86 -4.73
CA MET A 576 -11.67 0.96 -5.77
C MET A 576 -11.62 -0.32 -6.60
N LYS A 577 -12.23 -0.26 -7.79
CA LYS A 577 -12.27 -1.35 -8.77
C LYS A 577 -10.87 -1.89 -9.08
N THR A 578 -10.53 -3.03 -8.49
CA THR A 578 -9.25 -3.74 -8.69
C THR A 578 -9.10 -4.20 -10.14
N TRP A 579 -10.16 -4.81 -10.70
CA TRP A 579 -10.10 -5.59 -11.94
C TRP A 579 -10.29 -4.79 -13.24
N ASP A 580 -11.10 -3.73 -13.24
CA ASP A 580 -11.45 -2.96 -14.46
C ASP A 580 -10.31 -2.07 -14.99
N ILE A 581 -9.23 -1.87 -14.22
CA ILE A 581 -8.22 -0.83 -14.48
C ILE A 581 -7.01 -1.32 -15.30
N LEU A 582 -6.71 -2.62 -15.25
CA LEU A 582 -5.72 -3.26 -16.13
C LEU A 582 -6.31 -3.66 -17.49
N VAL A 583 -7.63 -3.54 -17.67
CA VAL A 583 -8.34 -3.78 -18.94
C VAL A 583 -8.51 -2.45 -19.69
N PRO A 584 -8.24 -2.37 -21.02
CA PRO A 584 -8.42 -1.13 -21.77
C PRO A 584 -9.89 -0.68 -21.83
N LYS A 585 -10.23 0.39 -21.10
CA LYS A 585 -11.47 1.16 -21.29
C LYS A 585 -11.44 1.90 -22.63
N VAL A 586 -11.82 1.22 -23.70
CA VAL A 586 -12.29 1.88 -24.93
C VAL A 586 -13.82 1.89 -24.90
N MET A 587 -14.41 3.06 -24.63
CA MET A 587 -15.68 3.54 -25.18
C MET A 587 -15.98 4.91 -24.56
N ASP A 588 -15.84 5.96 -25.37
CA ASP A 588 -16.33 7.29 -25.02
C ASP A 588 -17.87 7.31 -25.09
N LYS A 589 -18.51 8.14 -24.26
CA LYS A 589 -19.97 8.13 -24.05
C LYS A 589 -20.65 9.28 -24.78
N ASP A 590 -20.87 9.11 -26.09
CA ASP A 590 -21.87 9.93 -26.78
C ASP A 590 -22.54 9.21 -27.97
N MET A 591 -23.65 8.51 -27.70
CA MET A 591 -24.87 8.47 -28.54
C MET A 591 -25.98 7.62 -27.88
N LYS A 592 -27.21 7.77 -28.39
CA LYS A 592 -28.43 7.17 -27.83
C LYS A 592 -28.63 5.69 -28.25
N PRO A 593 -29.36 4.88 -27.44
CA PRO A 593 -29.50 3.46 -27.67
C PRO A 593 -30.34 3.13 -28.91
N ILE A 594 -29.82 2.19 -29.71
CA ILE A 594 -30.55 1.42 -30.73
C ILE A 594 -30.23 -0.07 -30.46
N GLU A 595 -31.09 -0.95 -30.97
CA GLU A 595 -31.27 -2.32 -30.49
C GLU A 595 -30.11 -3.29 -30.82
N SER A 596 -30.15 -4.46 -30.20
CA SER A 596 -29.05 -5.42 -30.07
C SER A 596 -28.61 -6.09 -31.38
N GLU A 597 -27.30 -6.03 -31.66
CA GLU A 597 -26.54 -7.15 -32.22
C GLU A 597 -25.29 -7.42 -31.34
N GLN A 598 -24.56 -8.51 -31.62
CA GLN A 598 -23.84 -9.25 -30.59
C GLN A 598 -22.39 -9.58 -30.98
N GLY A 599 -21.43 -9.31 -30.08
CA GLY A 599 -19.98 -9.45 -30.31
C GLY A 599 -19.27 -8.08 -30.28
N ASP A 600 -18.00 -7.96 -29.89
CA ASP A 600 -17.01 -9.00 -29.56
C ASP A 600 -16.27 -8.72 -28.25
N ARG A 601 -15.74 -9.79 -27.64
CA ARG A 601 -14.82 -9.72 -26.50
C ARG A 601 -13.38 -9.94 -26.96
N ILE A 602 -12.44 -9.38 -26.22
CA ILE A 602 -11.01 -9.64 -26.39
C ILE A 602 -10.72 -11.10 -26.04
N THR A 603 -10.36 -11.89 -27.05
CA THR A 603 -9.27 -12.88 -26.95
C THR A 603 -8.04 -12.30 -27.62
N PRO A 604 -6.81 -12.78 -27.32
CA PRO A 604 -5.71 -12.60 -28.28
C PRO A 604 -6.14 -13.18 -29.63
N ASP A 605 -5.72 -12.58 -30.75
CA ASP A 605 -6.14 -12.96 -32.11
C ASP A 605 -5.59 -14.37 -32.49
N ILE A 606 -6.22 -15.41 -31.92
CA ILE A 606 -6.09 -16.84 -32.24
C ILE A 606 -6.58 -17.11 -33.67
N ILE A 607 -7.28 -16.14 -34.26
CA ILE A 607 -7.77 -16.10 -35.62
C ILE A 607 -7.33 -14.75 -36.19
N SER A 608 -6.54 -14.75 -37.26
CA SER A 608 -6.09 -13.51 -37.90
C SER A 608 -7.29 -12.67 -38.36
N ARG A 609 -7.18 -11.33 -38.26
CA ARG A 609 -8.20 -10.37 -38.73
C ARG A 609 -8.53 -10.53 -40.22
N GLU A 610 -7.69 -11.25 -40.95
CA GLU A 610 -7.85 -11.59 -42.36
C GLU A 610 -8.87 -12.72 -42.61
N LEU A 611 -9.54 -13.25 -41.59
CA LEU A 611 -10.79 -14.01 -41.76
C LEU A 611 -12.04 -13.11 -41.84
N VAL A 612 -11.91 -11.79 -41.75
CA VAL A 612 -13.01 -10.84 -42.02
C VAL A 612 -13.13 -10.64 -43.52
N GLY A 613 -14.27 -11.06 -44.09
CA GLY A 613 -14.52 -11.02 -45.54
C GLY A 613 -14.32 -9.64 -46.18
N PRO A 614 -13.87 -9.59 -47.45
CA PRO A 614 -13.57 -8.35 -48.15
C PRO A 614 -14.82 -7.45 -48.26
N LYS A 615 -14.81 -6.33 -47.51
CA LYS A 615 -15.91 -5.36 -47.43
C LYS A 615 -16.02 -4.44 -48.66
N VAL A 616 -15.28 -4.72 -49.74
CA VAL A 616 -15.20 -3.89 -50.94
C VAL A 616 -16.38 -4.17 -51.86
N VAL A 617 -17.39 -3.30 -51.85
CA VAL A 617 -18.47 -3.34 -52.85
C VAL A 617 -17.91 -2.79 -54.17
N MET A 618 -17.76 -3.65 -55.19
CA MET A 618 -17.22 -3.24 -56.51
C MET A 618 -18.20 -2.34 -57.28
N VAL A 619 -18.10 -1.02 -57.08
CA VAL A 619 -18.78 0.01 -57.87
C VAL A 619 -17.76 1.06 -58.30
N PRO A 620 -17.44 1.21 -59.60
CA PRO A 620 -16.56 2.27 -60.08
C PRO A 620 -17.17 3.66 -59.85
N GLN A 621 -16.40 4.60 -59.30
CA GLN A 621 -16.79 6.01 -59.26
C GLN A 621 -16.57 6.68 -60.63
N GLY A 622 -17.46 6.39 -61.57
CA GLY A 622 -17.49 7.00 -62.90
C GLY A 622 -18.88 6.91 -63.52
N SER A 623 -19.53 8.07 -63.72
CA SER A 623 -20.97 8.16 -64.03
C SER A 623 -21.41 7.58 -65.39
N ASN A 624 -20.46 7.18 -66.26
CA ASN A 624 -20.73 6.93 -67.67
C ASN A 624 -20.67 5.43 -68.07
N LEU A 625 -20.27 4.52 -67.17
CA LEU A 625 -20.04 3.10 -67.51
C LEU A 625 -21.32 2.23 -67.58
N ARG A 626 -22.52 2.80 -67.35
CA ARG A 626 -23.79 2.03 -67.34
C ARG A 626 -24.32 1.64 -68.72
N SER A 627 -23.64 1.98 -69.81
CA SER A 627 -24.07 1.71 -71.20
C SER A 627 -22.90 1.58 -72.17
N VAL A 628 -21.99 0.64 -71.91
CA VAL A 628 -20.85 0.31 -72.79
C VAL A 628 -20.95 -1.14 -73.25
N ALA A 629 -20.83 -1.40 -74.54
CA ALA A 629 -20.93 -2.74 -75.11
C ALA A 629 -19.63 -3.54 -74.90
N ALA A 630 -19.75 -4.83 -74.57
CA ALA A 630 -18.63 -5.69 -74.15
C ALA A 630 -17.64 -6.05 -75.28
N ASP A 631 -17.96 -5.74 -76.52
CA ASP A 631 -17.10 -5.87 -77.71
C ASP A 631 -16.29 -4.60 -78.02
N SER A 632 -16.66 -3.45 -77.46
CA SER A 632 -15.86 -2.21 -77.53
C SER A 632 -14.49 -2.37 -76.84
N ILE A 633 -13.56 -1.47 -77.13
CA ILE A 633 -12.23 -1.47 -76.48
C ILE A 633 -12.39 -1.09 -75.00
N ASP A 634 -13.18 -0.06 -74.71
CA ASP A 634 -13.42 0.44 -73.36
C ASP A 634 -14.17 -0.60 -72.50
N GLY A 635 -15.17 -1.27 -73.08
CA GLY A 635 -15.91 -2.36 -72.41
C GLY A 635 -15.03 -3.57 -72.09
N ARG A 636 -14.09 -3.92 -72.98
CA ARG A 636 -13.09 -4.96 -72.70
C ARG A 636 -12.07 -4.54 -71.64
N SER A 637 -11.65 -3.27 -71.62
CA SER A 637 -10.75 -2.76 -70.58
C SER A 637 -11.41 -2.75 -69.21
N ALA A 638 -12.66 -2.28 -69.12
CA ALA A 638 -13.44 -2.29 -67.88
C ALA A 638 -13.67 -3.73 -67.38
N LEU A 639 -13.98 -4.67 -68.28
CA LEU A 639 -14.12 -6.08 -67.92
C LEU A 639 -12.82 -6.69 -67.38
N HIS A 640 -11.66 -6.32 -67.95
CA HIS A 640 -10.36 -6.75 -67.44
C HIS A 640 -10.07 -6.17 -66.04
N GLU A 641 -10.42 -4.90 -65.80
CA GLU A 641 -10.30 -4.25 -64.48
C GLU A 641 -11.19 -4.92 -63.42
N TYR A 642 -12.44 -5.27 -63.76
CA TYR A 642 -13.31 -6.06 -62.89
C TYR A 642 -12.73 -7.45 -62.58
N PHE A 643 -12.17 -8.15 -63.56
CA PHE A 643 -11.53 -9.46 -63.33
C PHE A 643 -10.30 -9.36 -62.43
N LYS A 644 -9.49 -8.30 -62.59
CA LYS A 644 -8.33 -8.03 -61.75
C LYS A 644 -8.76 -7.76 -60.30
N LEU A 645 -9.68 -6.82 -60.09
CA LEU A 645 -10.22 -6.50 -58.76
C LEU A 645 -10.87 -7.71 -58.09
N PHE A 646 -11.58 -8.55 -58.84
CA PHE A 646 -12.14 -9.80 -58.32
C PHE A 646 -11.06 -10.79 -57.86
N HIS A 647 -9.96 -10.93 -58.61
CA HIS A 647 -8.86 -11.82 -58.23
C HIS A 647 -8.18 -11.34 -56.94
N GLU A 648 -7.75 -10.08 -56.92
CA GLU A 648 -7.02 -9.45 -55.81
C GLU A 648 -7.86 -9.43 -54.51
N ASN A 649 -9.16 -9.12 -54.59
CA ASN A 649 -10.00 -8.98 -53.39
C ASN A 649 -10.64 -10.28 -52.90
N TYR A 650 -10.95 -11.25 -53.79
CA TYR A 650 -11.72 -12.45 -53.43
C TYR A 650 -10.96 -13.76 -53.60
N VAL A 651 -10.14 -13.92 -54.64
CA VAL A 651 -9.43 -15.19 -54.89
C VAL A 651 -8.23 -15.31 -53.95
N GLU A 652 -7.43 -14.25 -53.83
CA GLU A 652 -6.29 -14.22 -52.89
C GLU A 652 -6.77 -14.32 -51.43
N TYR A 653 -7.88 -13.66 -51.09
CA TYR A 653 -8.54 -13.80 -49.78
C TYR A 653 -8.88 -15.26 -49.44
N VAL A 654 -9.56 -15.98 -50.34
CA VAL A 654 -9.93 -17.39 -50.11
C VAL A 654 -8.69 -18.29 -49.94
N HIS A 655 -7.62 -18.03 -50.69
CA HIS A 655 -6.35 -18.73 -50.51
C HIS A 655 -5.72 -18.46 -49.14
N LYS A 656 -5.73 -17.20 -48.68
CA LYS A 656 -5.19 -16.79 -47.38
C LYS A 656 -5.96 -17.39 -46.22
N VAL A 657 -7.30 -17.31 -46.24
CA VAL A 657 -8.21 -17.95 -45.28
C VAL A 657 -7.93 -19.47 -45.16
N CYS A 658 -7.77 -20.15 -46.29
CA CYS A 658 -7.51 -21.60 -46.32
C CYS A 658 -6.13 -21.96 -45.71
N PHE A 659 -5.12 -21.12 -45.92
CA PHE A 659 -3.79 -21.26 -45.32
C PHE A 659 -3.83 -21.05 -43.80
N GLU A 660 -4.40 -19.92 -43.36
CA GLU A 660 -4.51 -19.56 -41.94
C GLU A 660 -5.24 -20.63 -41.12
N LEU A 661 -6.42 -21.08 -41.57
CA LEU A 661 -7.20 -22.13 -40.90
C LEU A 661 -6.41 -23.45 -40.76
N LYS A 662 -5.61 -23.80 -41.78
CA LYS A 662 -4.80 -25.03 -41.79
C LYS A 662 -3.60 -24.96 -40.83
N HIS A 663 -3.06 -23.77 -40.59
CA HIS A 663 -1.96 -23.57 -39.65
C HIS A 663 -2.43 -23.33 -38.19
N HIS A 664 -3.58 -22.68 -37.99
CA HIS A 664 -4.08 -22.36 -36.66
C HIS A 664 -4.78 -23.52 -35.94
N GLY A 665 -5.43 -24.45 -36.66
CA GLY A 665 -6.11 -25.61 -36.06
C GLY A 665 -5.27 -26.41 -35.05
N PRO A 666 -4.06 -26.90 -35.43
CA PRO A 666 -3.17 -27.62 -34.52
C PRO A 666 -2.66 -26.79 -33.33
N HIS A 667 -2.61 -25.46 -33.46
CA HIS A 667 -2.23 -24.56 -32.36
C HIS A 667 -3.33 -24.48 -31.29
N VAL A 668 -4.59 -24.35 -31.72
CA VAL A 668 -5.77 -24.36 -30.83
C VAL A 668 -5.92 -25.69 -30.12
N GLU A 669 -5.72 -26.81 -30.81
CA GLU A 669 -5.74 -28.16 -30.22
C GLU A 669 -4.69 -28.30 -29.09
N LYS A 670 -3.46 -27.83 -29.33
CA LYS A 670 -2.39 -27.80 -28.32
C LYS A 670 -2.72 -26.92 -27.10
N ILE A 671 -3.43 -25.80 -27.29
CA ILE A 671 -3.90 -24.95 -26.18
C ILE A 671 -4.96 -25.70 -25.35
N ILE A 672 -5.93 -26.34 -26.01
CA ILE A 672 -7.01 -27.09 -25.36
C ILE A 672 -6.45 -28.23 -24.48
N ASP A 673 -5.46 -28.99 -24.98
CA ASP A 673 -4.86 -30.09 -24.22
C ASP A 673 -3.95 -29.60 -23.07
N ASN A 674 -3.30 -28.44 -23.21
CA ASN A 674 -2.60 -27.81 -22.10
C ASN A 674 -3.59 -27.41 -20.97
N LEU A 675 -4.72 -26.80 -21.34
CA LEU A 675 -5.77 -26.40 -20.38
C LEU A 675 -6.40 -27.62 -19.69
N ARG A 676 -6.68 -28.71 -20.43
CA ARG A 676 -7.15 -29.99 -19.87
C ARG A 676 -6.15 -30.56 -18.85
N THR A 677 -4.85 -30.52 -19.18
CA THR A 677 -3.77 -31.01 -18.30
C THR A 677 -3.62 -30.17 -17.03
N ARG A 678 -3.78 -28.84 -17.13
CA ARG A 678 -3.77 -27.93 -15.97
C ARG A 678 -4.99 -28.15 -15.08
N LEU A 679 -6.16 -28.39 -15.66
CA LEU A 679 -7.40 -28.65 -14.92
C LEU A 679 -7.34 -29.94 -14.11
N SER A 680 -6.87 -31.05 -14.70
CA SER A 680 -6.75 -32.33 -14.00
C SER A 680 -5.72 -32.27 -12.86
N ALA A 681 -4.59 -31.59 -13.07
CA ALA A 681 -3.60 -31.35 -12.02
C ALA A 681 -4.15 -30.50 -10.85
N ALA A 682 -5.02 -29.52 -11.13
CA ALA A 682 -5.69 -28.73 -10.09
C ALA A 682 -6.72 -29.57 -9.30
N GLN A 683 -7.53 -30.38 -10.00
CA GLN A 683 -8.48 -31.30 -9.37
C GLN A 683 -7.79 -32.34 -8.48
N GLN A 684 -6.65 -32.90 -8.92
CA GLN A 684 -5.86 -33.83 -8.12
C GLN A 684 -5.28 -33.17 -6.86
N LYS A 685 -4.84 -31.90 -6.95
CA LYS A 685 -4.38 -31.13 -5.78
C LYS A 685 -5.53 -30.90 -4.78
N LEU A 686 -6.72 -30.53 -5.24
CA LEU A 686 -7.90 -30.33 -4.39
C LEU A 686 -8.27 -31.61 -3.61
N LEU A 687 -8.40 -32.75 -4.30
CA LEU A 687 -8.63 -34.06 -3.68
C LEU A 687 -7.56 -34.41 -2.63
N SER A 688 -6.29 -34.05 -2.88
CA SER A 688 -5.19 -34.27 -1.93
C SER A 688 -5.24 -33.37 -0.69
N ALA A 689 -5.99 -32.26 -0.73
CA ALA A 689 -6.25 -31.40 0.41
C ALA A 689 -7.46 -31.91 1.22
N GLU A 690 -8.55 -32.27 0.54
CA GLU A 690 -9.73 -32.89 1.15
C GLU A 690 -9.38 -34.16 1.93
N GLN A 691 -8.50 -35.02 1.38
CA GLN A 691 -7.98 -36.21 2.08
C GLN A 691 -7.17 -35.90 3.36
N LYS A 692 -6.61 -34.68 3.48
CA LYS A 692 -5.83 -34.25 4.67
C LYS A 692 -6.70 -33.59 5.74
N GLN A 693 -7.86 -33.04 5.36
CA GLN A 693 -8.80 -32.38 6.29
C GLN A 693 -9.08 -33.19 7.58
N PRO A 694 -9.47 -34.48 7.54
CA PRO A 694 -9.76 -35.23 8.77
C PRO A 694 -8.53 -35.41 9.68
N GLN A 695 -7.30 -35.39 9.14
CA GLN A 695 -6.09 -35.43 9.97
C GLN A 695 -5.83 -34.11 10.69
N ILE A 696 -6.23 -32.98 10.09
CA ILE A 696 -6.15 -31.64 10.67
C ILE A 696 -7.23 -31.49 11.75
N ASP A 697 -8.47 -31.88 11.47
CA ASP A 697 -9.57 -31.88 12.46
C ASP A 697 -9.20 -32.70 13.70
N GLU A 698 -8.59 -33.87 13.50
CA GLU A 698 -8.07 -34.72 14.59
C GLU A 698 -6.90 -34.08 15.36
N ARG A 699 -6.05 -33.26 14.73
CA ARG A 699 -5.04 -32.45 15.45
C ARG A 699 -5.71 -31.35 16.29
N ILE A 700 -6.76 -30.70 15.76
CA ILE A 700 -7.50 -29.64 16.45
C ILE A 700 -8.21 -30.21 17.69
N LYS A 701 -8.95 -31.32 17.57
CA LYS A 701 -9.59 -31.99 18.72
C LYS A 701 -8.60 -32.36 19.82
N ARG A 702 -7.41 -32.88 19.45
CA ARG A 702 -6.33 -33.19 20.41
C ARG A 702 -5.72 -31.94 21.07
N ALA A 703 -5.72 -30.79 20.40
CA ALA A 703 -5.29 -29.53 21.00
C ALA A 703 -6.33 -29.01 22.02
N ILE A 704 -7.62 -29.01 21.63
CA ILE A 704 -8.74 -28.62 22.51
C ILE A 704 -8.74 -29.47 23.79
N HIS A 705 -8.67 -30.81 23.66
CA HIS A 705 -8.69 -31.68 24.82
C HIS A 705 -7.48 -31.52 25.76
N ARG A 706 -6.31 -31.15 25.23
CA ARG A 706 -5.15 -30.77 26.05
C ARG A 706 -5.37 -29.46 26.79
N HIS A 707 -6.03 -28.49 26.16
CA HIS A 707 -6.38 -27.21 26.78
C HIS A 707 -7.38 -27.40 27.93
N GLU A 708 -8.47 -28.13 27.71
CA GLU A 708 -9.43 -28.53 28.75
C GLU A 708 -8.74 -29.20 29.95
N SER A 709 -7.81 -30.13 29.69
CA SER A 709 -7.05 -30.81 30.75
C SER A 709 -6.10 -29.89 31.51
N LEU A 710 -5.56 -28.84 30.86
CA LEU A 710 -4.72 -27.83 31.52
C LEU A 710 -5.55 -26.85 32.36
N GLU A 711 -6.71 -26.43 31.88
CA GLU A 711 -7.70 -25.65 32.65
C GLU A 711 -8.13 -26.41 33.92
N GLU A 712 -8.52 -27.68 33.79
CA GLU A 712 -8.96 -28.50 34.92
C GLU A 712 -7.83 -28.69 35.96
N ARG A 713 -6.58 -28.80 35.50
CA ARG A 713 -5.39 -28.82 36.37
C ARG A 713 -5.13 -27.48 37.05
N LEU A 714 -5.28 -26.35 36.36
CA LEU A 714 -5.19 -25.01 36.96
C LEU A 714 -6.26 -24.78 38.01
N HIS A 715 -7.50 -25.25 37.77
CA HIS A 715 -8.59 -25.19 38.73
C HIS A 715 -8.30 -26.04 39.99
N LYS A 716 -7.73 -27.24 39.81
CA LYS A 716 -7.27 -28.11 40.91
C LYS A 716 -6.09 -27.51 41.69
N LEU A 717 -5.16 -26.83 41.03
CA LEU A 717 -4.05 -26.12 41.70
C LEU A 717 -4.56 -24.93 42.54
N ARG A 718 -5.56 -24.18 42.06
CA ARG A 718 -6.21 -23.08 42.80
C ARG A 718 -6.98 -23.53 44.04
N THR A 719 -7.26 -24.83 44.19
CA THR A 719 -8.09 -25.39 45.28
C THR A 719 -7.32 -26.21 46.31
N LEU A 720 -5.98 -26.28 46.23
CA LEU A 720 -5.13 -26.99 47.20
C LEU A 720 -4.90 -26.16 48.50
N PRO A 721 -5.29 -26.66 49.69
CA PRO A 721 -5.08 -25.95 50.95
C PRO A 721 -3.64 -26.10 51.46
N GLY A 722 -2.71 -25.25 50.98
CA GLY A 722 -1.28 -25.34 51.37
C GLY A 722 -0.50 -24.03 51.51
N ILE A 723 -0.85 -22.94 50.83
CA ILE A 723 0.01 -21.74 50.71
C ILE A 723 -0.53 -20.57 51.54
N HIS A 724 -0.61 -20.74 52.87
CA HIS A 724 -1.10 -19.73 53.82
C HIS A 724 -0.19 -19.55 55.06
N LYS A 725 1.06 -19.12 54.85
CA LYS A 725 1.89 -18.48 55.90
C LYS A 725 2.70 -17.29 55.36
N ASN A 726 2.00 -16.22 55.01
CA ASN A 726 2.52 -14.85 55.13
C ASN A 726 1.45 -14.03 55.85
N PRO A 727 1.77 -13.28 56.92
CA PRO A 727 0.77 -12.52 57.67
C PRO A 727 0.16 -11.44 56.75
N VAL A 728 -1.18 -11.39 56.70
CA VAL A 728 -1.89 -10.57 55.72
C VAL A 728 -1.68 -9.08 56.00
N THR A 729 -0.86 -8.45 55.16
CA THR A 729 -0.59 -7.00 55.17
C THR A 729 -1.88 -6.20 55.06
N ARG A 730 -1.90 -4.99 55.64
CA ARG A 730 -3.09 -4.13 55.73
C ARG A 730 -3.80 -3.98 54.37
N ALA A 731 -3.07 -3.62 53.32
CA ALA A 731 -3.58 -3.49 51.95
C ALA A 731 -4.19 -4.80 51.38
N LYS A 732 -3.67 -5.99 51.73
CA LYS A 732 -4.28 -7.27 51.30
C LYS A 732 -5.55 -7.60 52.08
N ARG A 733 -5.75 -7.00 53.25
CA ARG A 733 -6.95 -7.15 54.08
C ARG A 733 -8.06 -6.19 53.63
N GLU A 734 -7.69 -4.96 53.29
CA GLU A 734 -8.55 -3.97 52.65
C GLU A 734 -9.00 -4.46 51.26
N PHE A 735 -8.07 -4.85 50.38
CA PHE A 735 -8.38 -5.45 49.06
C PHE A 735 -9.24 -6.73 49.16
N LYS A 736 -9.08 -7.55 50.22
CA LYS A 736 -9.97 -8.70 50.43
C LYS A 736 -11.37 -8.27 50.90
N ALA A 737 -11.49 -7.25 51.74
CA ALA A 737 -12.81 -6.71 52.11
C ALA A 737 -13.54 -6.14 50.89
N ASP A 738 -12.83 -5.46 49.98
CA ASP A 738 -13.38 -5.00 48.70
C ASP A 738 -13.82 -6.20 47.83
N LEU A 739 -12.98 -7.25 47.70
CA LEU A 739 -13.33 -8.43 46.92
C LEU A 739 -14.54 -9.19 47.47
N ASP A 740 -14.62 -9.34 48.81
CA ASP A 740 -15.73 -10.02 49.49
C ASP A 740 -17.03 -9.20 49.36
N SER A 741 -16.92 -7.86 49.38
CA SER A 741 -18.03 -6.93 49.08
C SER A 741 -18.55 -7.13 47.64
N PHE A 742 -17.67 -7.14 46.64
CA PHE A 742 -18.05 -7.39 45.25
C PHE A 742 -18.62 -8.80 45.02
N ALA A 743 -18.13 -9.81 45.75
CA ALA A 743 -18.60 -11.19 45.64
C ALA A 743 -20.05 -11.34 46.10
N GLY A 744 -20.40 -10.82 47.29
CA GLY A 744 -21.76 -10.91 47.82
C GLY A 744 -22.80 -10.21 46.93
N VAL A 745 -22.50 -9.00 46.45
CA VAL A 745 -23.47 -8.18 45.71
C VAL A 745 -23.78 -8.71 44.30
N LYS A 746 -22.85 -9.42 43.65
CA LYS A 746 -23.03 -9.87 42.24
C LYS A 746 -23.50 -11.33 42.08
N LEU A 747 -23.20 -12.23 43.02
CA LEU A 747 -23.55 -13.65 42.87
C LEU A 747 -25.03 -13.93 43.16
N ASP A 748 -25.58 -13.31 44.21
CA ASP A 748 -27.01 -13.46 44.55
C ASP A 748 -27.92 -12.87 43.46
N ALA A 749 -27.52 -11.76 42.85
CA ALA A 749 -28.22 -11.15 41.72
C ALA A 749 -28.33 -12.10 40.51
N LEU A 750 -27.27 -12.89 40.23
CA LEU A 750 -27.29 -13.90 39.17
C LEU A 750 -28.14 -15.12 39.55
N HIS A 751 -28.09 -15.56 40.81
CA HIS A 751 -28.87 -16.73 41.28
C HIS A 751 -30.39 -16.51 41.23
N TYR A 752 -30.88 -15.29 41.46
CA TYR A 752 -32.30 -14.96 41.31
C TYR A 752 -32.76 -14.87 39.84
N SER A 753 -31.87 -14.58 38.90
CA SER A 753 -32.22 -14.49 37.47
C SER A 753 -32.29 -15.85 36.73
N GLY A 754 -31.72 -16.91 37.32
CA GLY A 754 -31.51 -18.21 36.65
C GLY A 754 -32.73 -19.15 36.52
N LYS A 755 -33.92 -18.77 36.99
CA LYS A 755 -35.16 -19.56 36.89
C LYS A 755 -36.32 -18.62 36.53
N PRO A 756 -36.70 -18.49 35.24
CA PRO A 756 -37.27 -19.63 34.52
C PRO A 756 -36.96 -19.67 33.00
N MET A 757 -36.09 -20.57 32.52
CA MET A 757 -35.92 -20.78 31.06
C MET A 757 -35.65 -22.23 30.60
N PHE A 758 -35.93 -23.23 31.45
CA PHE A 758 -35.84 -24.67 31.11
C PHE A 758 -37.22 -25.36 31.22
N GLY A 759 -38.22 -24.81 30.53
CA GLY A 759 -39.62 -25.26 30.65
C GLY A 759 -40.50 -25.05 29.41
N SER A 760 -39.94 -24.92 28.21
CA SER A 760 -40.71 -24.72 26.96
C SER A 760 -40.04 -25.22 25.68
N ILE A 761 -39.23 -26.29 25.74
CA ILE A 761 -38.77 -27.01 24.53
C ILE A 761 -38.96 -28.52 24.72
N SER A 762 -40.16 -28.98 24.40
CA SER A 762 -40.52 -30.40 24.23
C SER A 762 -41.80 -30.47 23.39
N TYR A 763 -41.88 -31.45 22.47
CA TYR A 763 -42.85 -31.53 21.37
C TYR A 763 -42.61 -30.44 20.30
N SER A 764 -42.70 -30.73 18.99
CA SER A 764 -43.06 -31.96 18.26
C SER A 764 -42.28 -32.09 16.95
N THR A 765 -42.11 -33.32 16.44
CA THR A 765 -41.35 -33.64 15.22
C THR A 765 -42.22 -34.38 14.19
N THR A 766 -41.88 -34.28 12.90
CA THR A 766 -42.41 -35.07 11.74
C THR A 766 -43.81 -34.72 11.20
N PRO A 767 -44.17 -35.09 9.94
CA PRO A 767 -43.36 -34.97 8.70
C PRO A 767 -44.16 -34.44 7.46
N SER A 768 -43.50 -34.42 6.30
CA SER A 768 -44.02 -34.10 4.95
C SER A 768 -45.08 -35.06 4.36
N ILE A 769 -45.85 -34.61 3.33
CA ILE A 769 -46.07 -35.34 2.05
C ILE A 769 -46.93 -34.57 1.00
N SER A 770 -46.61 -34.76 -0.29
CA SER A 770 -47.43 -34.52 -1.52
C SER A 770 -47.71 -33.09 -2.03
N ALA A 771 -48.10 -33.02 -3.31
CA ALA A 771 -48.46 -31.84 -4.11
C ALA A 771 -49.67 -32.17 -5.01
N THR A 772 -50.26 -31.20 -5.74
CA THR A 772 -50.78 -31.32 -7.14
C THR A 772 -51.39 -29.99 -7.65
N GLN A 773 -51.51 -29.91 -8.97
CA GLN A 773 -51.80 -28.80 -9.90
C GLN A 773 -53.12 -27.99 -9.73
N ALA A 774 -53.03 -26.71 -10.13
CA ALA A 774 -53.89 -25.91 -11.02
C ALA A 774 -55.44 -25.90 -10.93
N SER A 775 -56.02 -24.69 -10.95
CA SER A 775 -56.95 -24.26 -12.03
C SER A 775 -57.31 -22.76 -11.93
N GLN A 776 -57.77 -22.18 -13.05
CA GLN A 776 -58.38 -20.83 -13.16
C GLN A 776 -59.83 -21.01 -13.70
N PRO A 777 -60.75 -20.04 -13.51
CA PRO A 777 -60.96 -19.06 -14.60
C PRO A 777 -61.46 -17.64 -14.20
N SER A 778 -61.47 -16.75 -15.19
CA SER A 778 -62.11 -15.42 -15.26
C SER A 778 -63.58 -15.53 -15.78
N PRO A 779 -64.32 -14.54 -16.38
CA PRO A 779 -63.99 -13.21 -16.99
C PRO A 779 -64.66 -12.04 -16.21
N SER A 780 -64.93 -10.80 -16.68
CA SER A 780 -64.79 -10.04 -17.95
C SER A 780 -64.62 -8.52 -17.62
N THR A 781 -64.49 -7.53 -18.51
CA THR A 781 -64.46 -7.41 -20.00
C THR A 781 -63.25 -6.51 -20.39
N GLY A 782 -63.14 -5.58 -21.36
CA GLY A 782 -63.95 -5.00 -22.46
C GLY A 782 -64.35 -3.52 -22.23
N ALA A 783 -64.14 -2.54 -23.13
CA ALA A 783 -63.51 -2.47 -24.47
C ALA A 783 -63.34 -0.95 -24.87
N MET A 784 -62.72 -0.44 -25.96
CA MET A 784 -61.90 -0.95 -27.08
C MET A 784 -61.23 0.23 -27.87
N LEU A 785 -60.11 -0.01 -28.59
CA LEU A 785 -59.58 0.71 -29.81
C LEU A 785 -59.13 2.21 -29.72
N VAL A 786 -58.41 2.80 -30.72
CA VAL A 786 -57.13 2.45 -31.43
C VAL A 786 -56.68 3.56 -32.43
N TYR A 787 -55.36 3.84 -32.52
CA TYR A 787 -54.54 4.46 -33.61
C TYR A 787 -54.87 5.85 -34.25
N SER A 788 -53.84 6.72 -34.25
CA SER A 788 -53.10 7.34 -35.41
C SER A 788 -53.84 8.08 -36.56
N PRO A 789 -53.19 8.93 -37.42
CA PRO A 789 -51.74 9.13 -37.64
C PRO A 789 -51.26 10.62 -37.76
N SER A 790 -50.06 10.80 -38.34
CA SER A 790 -49.27 12.02 -38.57
C SER A 790 -49.83 13.07 -39.56
N TYR A 791 -49.41 14.34 -39.44
CA TYR A 791 -48.68 15.09 -40.50
C TYR A 791 -48.11 16.44 -39.97
N SER A 792 -47.17 17.06 -40.71
CA SER A 792 -46.60 18.40 -40.47
C SER A 792 -47.05 19.39 -41.58
N PRO A 793 -46.96 20.71 -41.36
CA PRO A 793 -45.98 21.47 -42.16
C PRO A 793 -45.25 22.60 -41.38
N ALA A 794 -44.31 23.28 -42.06
CA ALA A 794 -43.43 24.31 -41.52
C ALA A 794 -43.80 25.75 -41.95
N LEU A 795 -43.16 26.77 -41.33
CA LEU A 795 -42.55 27.97 -41.93
C LEU A 795 -41.69 28.63 -40.79
N VAL A 796 -40.38 28.89 -40.86
CA VAL A 796 -39.52 29.69 -41.78
C VAL A 796 -39.40 31.18 -41.39
N VAL A 797 -38.20 31.58 -40.92
CA VAL A 797 -37.40 32.80 -41.24
C VAL A 797 -36.29 32.97 -40.18
N ARG A 798 -35.06 33.42 -40.44
CA ARG A 798 -34.07 33.23 -41.54
C ARG A 798 -32.75 33.96 -41.15
N ILE A 799 -31.64 33.71 -41.87
CA ILE A 799 -30.52 34.65 -42.15
C ILE A 799 -29.48 34.86 -40.99
N VAL A 800 -28.13 34.76 -41.17
CA VAL A 800 -27.26 35.62 -42.05
C VAL A 800 -25.70 35.65 -41.83
N TYR A 801 -24.91 34.64 -42.25
CA TYR A 801 -23.47 34.68 -42.72
C TYR A 801 -22.36 35.31 -41.82
N ILE A 802 -21.05 35.48 -42.15
CA ILE A 802 -20.08 35.11 -43.24
C ILE A 802 -18.71 34.82 -42.53
N PHE A 803 -17.71 33.96 -42.85
CA PHE A 803 -17.30 32.99 -43.92
C PHE A 803 -16.10 33.40 -44.84
N ARG A 804 -14.89 32.84 -44.56
CA ARG A 804 -13.62 32.75 -45.36
C ARG A 804 -12.62 33.93 -45.49
N CYS A 805 -11.37 33.52 -45.81
CA CYS A 805 -10.11 34.26 -45.98
C CYS A 805 -10.01 35.11 -47.27
N VAL A 806 -8.99 35.99 -47.36
CA VAL A 806 -8.00 36.07 -48.49
C VAL A 806 -6.87 37.10 -48.24
N VAL A 807 -5.61 36.70 -48.56
CA VAL A 807 -4.36 37.42 -48.97
C VAL A 807 -4.16 38.92 -48.62
N GLY A 808 -2.95 39.34 -48.16
CA GLY A 808 -2.67 40.78 -47.89
C GLY A 808 -1.24 41.38 -47.91
N GLY A 809 -0.13 40.65 -47.68
CA GLY A 809 1.24 41.16 -47.91
C GLY A 809 1.83 42.24 -46.97
N SER A 810 3.15 42.51 -47.12
CA SER A 810 4.04 43.38 -46.31
C SER A 810 4.23 43.00 -44.82
N GLY A 811 5.41 43.07 -44.20
CA GLY A 811 6.76 43.26 -44.74
C GLY A 811 7.53 44.43 -44.10
N PHE A 812 8.25 44.17 -43.00
CA PHE A 812 9.24 45.10 -42.43
C PHE A 812 10.40 44.35 -41.77
N GLU A 813 11.63 44.61 -42.22
CA GLU A 813 12.83 44.41 -41.40
C GLU A 813 12.99 45.60 -40.44
N ILE A 814 13.43 45.36 -39.20
CA ILE A 814 14.30 46.31 -38.47
C ILE A 814 15.46 45.51 -37.88
N LYS A 815 16.68 46.04 -38.04
CA LYS A 815 17.94 45.40 -37.63
C LYS A 815 18.50 46.03 -36.34
N ARG A 816 19.22 45.21 -35.56
CA ARG A 816 20.29 45.55 -34.58
C ARG A 816 20.01 46.64 -33.53
N GLY A 817 20.12 46.23 -32.26
CA GLY A 817 20.70 47.05 -31.20
C GLY A 817 21.85 46.27 -30.55
N SER A 818 23.05 46.83 -30.59
CA SER A 818 24.25 46.37 -29.86
C SER A 818 24.90 47.60 -29.18
N HIS A 819 25.97 47.38 -28.40
CA HIS A 819 26.55 48.31 -27.40
C HIS A 819 25.84 48.19 -26.02
N GLU A 820 26.57 48.10 -24.90
CA GLU A 820 28.04 48.03 -24.72
C GLU A 820 28.41 47.15 -23.52
#